data_AF-A0A7V4ZYU0-F1
#
_entry.id   AF-A0A7V4ZYU0-F1
#
_cell.length_a   1.000
_cell.length_b   1.000
_cell.length_c   1.000
_cell.angle_alpha   90.00
_cell.angle_beta   90.00
_cell.angle_gamma   90.00
#
_symmetry.space_group_name_H-M   'P 1'
#
loop_
_entity.id
_entity.type
_entity.pdbx_description
1 polymer ?
#
loop_
_entity_poly.entity_id
_entity_poly.type
_entity_poly.pdbx_seq_one_letter_code
_entity_poly.pdbx_strand_id
1 'polypeptide(L)'
;MLAIKRRLQEFSLIGRDPVLALSLIISALFLFAFIVFPIAQTVWSGFFNKEGQFSLTYFARYFDSYYGPVSRQIFLDTLTMGVLTAAGGTLLGFIFAYTIVRCRVPGKNFLHILALVPTVSPPFAIALSTILLFGRNGLVTKGILNMSFPPGSNDVYGMDGLVFVQIITFFSVAYLILRAMLERLDPSMEEAARSMGAGKAHIFRTVTLPLLIPGIAGSFLLLFVEALADLGNPLFIAGNVTVLSAQIFLAIAGEYDYQKASALAFVLLIPTLVVFLVQRYYVSRRSYISVTGKPTGGLIEEKEGWIRWPFIIVTYLVSGLIVILYAAIIYGSFSKAWGIDYSFSLEWWKQMFARGIESILDTTFLSILATPIAVLLGMIVAFLVVRKQFSGKQALDFISNLGGAVPGTILGIGFVLAFSTPPWFLVIFMYVVLFIFTLGILKATLWEKVATGIVGTLLGVGFFVAGARIGQVLLTYLISILSLGFGVYLLLARPKKKNGVKLVLFGVYGALHTLIEYVAQPLMRAANAIPEGAWKNAATQFPDYIQVFFKLPHAILGSVLIILAVTIALQERPAFRRIFLPLFLGGSFALIFGGKPMALVGTPYIILAAFAVRSLPASVRSGVASLQQIDPSIEEASAIMGADAQYTFRKVTLPLIMPAILAGLIFSFTRHMTSLSAIIFLVSAKWRIVTASILSEWEQGGISMAAAYSTIIIVFVLIAIGILYLVSGKMLKRRGGIDITWGA
;
A
#
# COMPACT_ATOMS: atom_id res chain seq x y z
N MET A 1 -8.37 4.92 -37.99
CA MET A 1 -9.48 3.93 -37.92
C MET A 1 -9.03 2.48 -37.76
N LEU A 2 -8.08 1.97 -38.56
CA LEU A 2 -7.62 0.56 -38.52
C LEU A 2 -7.10 0.12 -37.14
N ALA A 3 -6.31 0.95 -36.46
CA ALA A 3 -5.80 0.66 -35.11
C ALA A 3 -6.91 0.55 -34.06
N ILE A 4 -7.98 1.36 -34.18
CA ILE A 4 -9.14 1.33 -33.27
C ILE A 4 -9.96 0.06 -33.52
N LYS A 5 -10.19 -0.29 -34.80
CA LYS A 5 -10.93 -1.51 -35.17
C LYS A 5 -10.20 -2.78 -34.73
N ARG A 6 -8.86 -2.81 -34.84
CA ARG A 6 -8.01 -3.90 -34.31
C ARG A 6 -8.08 -3.98 -32.78
N ARG A 7 -7.99 -2.85 -32.06
CA ARG A 7 -8.14 -2.83 -30.60
C ARG A 7 -9.53 -3.31 -30.16
N LEU A 8 -10.59 -2.92 -30.85
CA LEU A 8 -11.95 -3.40 -30.59
C LEU A 8 -12.08 -4.91 -30.83
N GLN A 9 -11.44 -5.44 -31.87
CA GLN A 9 -11.39 -6.88 -32.14
C GLN A 9 -10.60 -7.64 -31.05
N GLU A 10 -9.46 -7.11 -30.59
CA GLU A 10 -8.69 -7.66 -29.46
C GLU A 10 -9.51 -7.68 -28.16
N PHE A 11 -10.22 -6.59 -27.83
CA PHE A 11 -11.14 -6.56 -26.68
C PHE A 11 -12.29 -7.57 -26.84
N SER A 12 -12.79 -7.77 -28.06
CA SER A 12 -13.81 -8.80 -28.33
C SER A 12 -13.28 -10.23 -28.15
N LEU A 13 -11.99 -10.46 -28.44
CA LEU A 13 -11.29 -11.73 -28.24
C LEU A 13 -11.03 -12.02 -26.76
N ILE A 14 -10.63 -11.00 -25.98
CA ILE A 14 -10.51 -11.08 -24.51
C ILE A 14 -11.87 -11.36 -23.87
N GLY A 15 -12.94 -10.75 -24.38
CA GLY A 15 -14.32 -11.02 -23.94
C GLY A 15 -14.81 -12.46 -24.18
N ARG A 16 -14.06 -13.30 -24.90
CA ARG A 16 -14.36 -14.74 -25.02
C ARG A 16 -13.96 -15.55 -23.79
N ASP A 17 -12.99 -15.07 -23.01
CA ASP A 17 -12.61 -15.63 -21.70
C ASP A 17 -13.22 -14.78 -20.58
N PRO A 18 -14.34 -15.21 -19.98
CA PRO A 18 -15.05 -14.41 -18.98
C PRO A 18 -14.25 -14.22 -17.69
N VAL A 19 -13.32 -15.12 -17.37
CA VAL A 19 -12.50 -15.00 -16.15
C VAL A 19 -11.44 -13.94 -16.35
N LEU A 20 -10.73 -13.99 -17.48
CA LEU A 20 -9.72 -13.00 -17.85
C LEU A 20 -10.31 -11.59 -17.90
N ALA A 21 -11.44 -11.46 -18.59
CA ALA A 21 -12.08 -10.17 -18.80
C ALA A 21 -12.63 -9.58 -17.49
N LEU A 22 -13.17 -10.42 -16.60
CA LEU A 22 -13.58 -10.00 -15.26
C LEU A 22 -12.41 -9.55 -14.41
N SER A 23 -11.31 -10.32 -14.38
CA SER A 23 -10.09 -9.94 -13.66
C SER A 23 -9.54 -8.60 -14.14
N LEU A 24 -9.49 -8.39 -15.47
CA LEU A 24 -9.03 -7.14 -16.05
C LEU A 24 -9.89 -5.94 -15.62
N ILE A 25 -11.22 -6.09 -15.64
CA ILE A 25 -12.13 -5.00 -15.27
C ILE A 25 -12.11 -4.69 -13.79
N ILE A 26 -12.08 -5.70 -12.92
CA ILE A 26 -11.96 -5.48 -11.48
C ILE A 26 -10.66 -4.72 -11.17
N SER A 27 -9.54 -5.17 -11.73
CA SER A 27 -8.25 -4.49 -11.55
C SER A 27 -8.27 -3.08 -12.14
N ALA A 28 -8.80 -2.89 -13.36
CA ALA A 28 -8.85 -1.58 -14.00
C ALA A 28 -9.75 -0.60 -13.25
N LEU A 29 -10.94 -1.02 -12.80
CA LEU A 29 -11.86 -0.18 -12.02
C LEU A 29 -11.26 0.18 -10.67
N PHE A 30 -10.62 -0.77 -9.98
CA PHE A 30 -9.94 -0.49 -8.70
C PHE A 30 -8.81 0.53 -8.89
N LEU A 31 -7.93 0.31 -9.86
CA LEU A 31 -6.80 1.20 -10.17
C LEU A 31 -7.29 2.58 -10.60
N PHE A 32 -8.34 2.65 -11.41
CA PHE A 32 -8.92 3.93 -11.82
C PHE A 32 -9.55 4.66 -10.63
N ALA A 33 -10.42 3.99 -9.87
CA ALA A 33 -11.15 4.59 -8.76
C ALA A 33 -10.24 5.06 -7.62
N PHE A 34 -9.20 4.30 -7.27
CA PHE A 34 -8.42 4.55 -6.06
C PHE A 34 -6.98 5.03 -6.31
N ILE A 35 -6.51 5.08 -7.57
CA ILE A 35 -5.20 5.66 -7.91
C ILE A 35 -5.38 6.83 -8.87
N VAL A 36 -5.91 6.58 -10.06
CA VAL A 36 -5.98 7.61 -11.12
C VAL A 36 -6.91 8.75 -10.72
N PHE A 37 -8.12 8.43 -10.25
CA PHE A 37 -9.13 9.43 -9.92
C PHE A 37 -8.73 10.34 -8.74
N PRO A 38 -8.20 9.82 -7.60
CA PRO A 38 -7.70 10.65 -6.51
C PRO A 38 -6.55 11.57 -6.95
N ILE A 39 -5.58 11.06 -7.71
CA ILE A 39 -4.48 11.88 -8.23
C ILE A 39 -5.04 12.98 -9.13
N ALA A 40 -5.95 12.64 -10.05
CA ALA A 40 -6.58 13.60 -10.95
C ALA A 40 -7.35 14.68 -10.17
N GLN A 41 -8.06 14.31 -9.09
CA GLN A 41 -8.77 15.26 -8.23
C GLN A 41 -7.81 16.20 -7.49
N THR A 42 -6.70 15.69 -6.95
CA THR A 42 -5.67 16.54 -6.33
C THR A 42 -5.08 17.51 -7.35
N VAL A 43 -4.74 17.05 -8.56
CA VAL A 43 -4.21 17.93 -9.60
C VAL A 43 -5.26 18.97 -9.99
N TRP A 44 -6.50 18.57 -10.24
CA TRP A 44 -7.60 19.46 -10.60
C TRP A 44 -7.82 20.54 -9.55
N SER A 45 -7.99 20.15 -8.28
CA SER A 45 -8.20 21.07 -7.16
C SER A 45 -7.06 22.07 -6.95
N GLY A 46 -5.85 21.81 -7.47
CA GLY A 46 -4.76 22.79 -7.44
C GLY A 46 -4.97 24.00 -8.35
N PHE A 47 -5.73 23.84 -9.44
CA PHE A 47 -5.95 24.87 -10.47
C PHE A 47 -7.33 25.55 -10.38
N PHE A 48 -8.22 25.10 -9.51
CA PHE A 48 -9.56 25.64 -9.37
C PHE A 48 -9.83 26.06 -7.93
N ASN A 49 -10.38 27.27 -7.75
CA ASN A 49 -10.75 27.77 -6.43
C ASN A 49 -12.07 27.13 -5.93
N LYS A 50 -12.48 27.46 -4.70
CA LYS A 50 -13.75 26.96 -4.10
C LYS A 50 -14.99 27.34 -4.93
N GLU A 51 -14.90 28.38 -5.75
CA GLU A 51 -15.98 28.87 -6.63
C GLU A 51 -15.94 28.22 -8.02
N GLY A 52 -14.97 27.34 -8.29
CA GLY A 52 -14.80 26.67 -9.59
C GLY A 52 -14.11 27.52 -10.66
N GLN A 53 -13.55 28.68 -10.30
CA GLN A 53 -12.78 29.52 -11.21
C GLN A 53 -11.35 29.03 -11.32
N PHE A 54 -10.80 29.08 -12.55
CA PHE A 54 -9.39 28.79 -12.79
C PHE A 54 -8.51 29.80 -12.05
N SER A 55 -7.58 29.30 -11.24
CA SER A 55 -6.74 30.10 -10.36
C SER A 55 -5.31 29.54 -10.33
N LEU A 56 -4.34 30.39 -10.63
CA LEU A 56 -2.91 30.09 -10.53
C LEU A 56 -2.26 30.72 -9.28
N THR A 57 -3.06 31.19 -8.33
CA THR A 57 -2.59 32.00 -7.20
C THR A 57 -1.43 31.34 -6.45
N TYR A 58 -1.55 30.06 -6.09
CA TYR A 58 -0.50 29.34 -5.36
C TYR A 58 0.75 29.02 -6.19
N PHE A 59 0.61 28.92 -7.51
CA PHE A 59 1.76 28.75 -8.41
C PHE A 59 2.49 30.08 -8.63
N ALA A 60 1.75 31.17 -8.78
CA ALA A 60 2.29 32.52 -8.92
C ALA A 60 3.09 32.94 -7.67
N ARG A 61 2.71 32.46 -6.48
CA ARG A 61 3.45 32.71 -5.23
C ARG A 61 4.90 32.26 -5.26
N TYR A 62 5.29 31.30 -6.11
CA TYR A 62 6.71 30.93 -6.29
C TYR A 62 7.55 32.02 -6.95
N PHE A 63 6.92 32.94 -7.68
CA PHE A 63 7.55 34.01 -8.44
C PHE A 63 7.35 35.39 -7.82
N ASP A 64 6.48 35.50 -6.81
CA ASP A 64 6.23 36.73 -6.06
C ASP A 64 7.47 37.16 -5.24
N SER A 65 7.67 38.48 -5.08
CA SER A 65 8.64 39.06 -4.16
C SER A 65 8.38 38.71 -2.69
N TYR A 66 7.12 38.61 -2.25
CA TYR A 66 6.77 38.39 -0.84
C TYR A 66 6.76 36.89 -0.50
N TYR A 67 5.95 36.08 -1.20
CA TYR A 67 5.82 34.65 -0.93
C TYR A 67 6.90 33.79 -1.61
N GLY A 68 7.54 34.29 -2.68
CA GLY A 68 8.46 33.51 -3.50
C GLY A 68 9.71 33.02 -2.78
N PRO A 69 10.40 33.85 -1.98
CA PRO A 69 11.56 33.41 -1.21
C PRO A 69 11.28 32.18 -0.35
N VAL A 70 10.19 32.23 0.45
CA VAL A 70 9.80 31.11 1.33
C VAL A 70 9.34 29.88 0.52
N SER A 71 8.51 30.08 -0.50
CA SER A 71 8.01 28.96 -1.33
C SER A 71 9.13 28.22 -2.06
N ARG A 72 10.11 28.98 -2.61
CA ARG A 72 11.30 28.42 -3.26
C ARG A 72 12.21 27.75 -2.24
N GLN A 73 12.36 28.30 -1.04
CA GLN A 73 13.14 27.68 0.04
C GLN A 73 12.55 26.32 0.43
N ILE A 74 11.23 26.22 0.66
CA ILE A 74 10.56 24.95 1.01
C ILE A 74 10.78 23.90 -0.10
N PHE A 75 10.72 24.32 -1.37
CA PHE A 75 11.00 23.43 -2.50
C PHE A 75 12.46 22.96 -2.51
N LEU A 76 13.43 23.88 -2.33
CA LEU A 76 14.86 23.56 -2.28
C LEU A 76 15.21 22.69 -1.07
N ASP A 77 14.62 22.95 0.10
CA ASP A 77 14.77 22.15 1.30
C ASP A 77 14.26 20.72 1.05
N THR A 78 13.12 20.59 0.37
CA THR A 78 12.57 19.28 -0.02
C THR A 78 13.51 18.52 -0.96
N LEU A 79 14.10 19.19 -1.96
CA LEU A 79 15.06 18.57 -2.88
C LEU A 79 16.37 18.21 -2.16
N THR A 80 16.88 19.10 -1.32
CA THR A 80 18.13 18.91 -0.57
C THR A 80 17.99 17.74 0.39
N MET A 81 16.90 17.70 1.17
CA MET A 81 16.53 16.55 2.00
C MET A 81 16.51 15.26 1.16
N GLY A 82 15.80 15.25 0.03
CA GLY A 82 15.69 14.09 -0.83
C GLY A 82 17.05 13.58 -1.33
N VAL A 83 17.90 14.47 -1.85
CA VAL A 83 19.22 14.10 -2.39
C VAL A 83 20.15 13.58 -1.29
N LEU A 84 20.22 14.28 -0.15
CA LEU A 84 21.11 13.89 0.95
C LEU A 84 20.68 12.57 1.58
N THR A 85 19.38 12.39 1.82
CA THR A 85 18.81 11.12 2.31
C THR A 85 19.08 9.98 1.32
N ALA A 86 18.85 10.20 0.03
CA ALA A 86 19.09 9.19 -0.99
C ALA A 86 20.56 8.80 -1.11
N ALA A 87 21.47 9.78 -1.08
CA ALA A 87 22.91 9.53 -1.14
C ALA A 87 23.38 8.78 0.12
N GLY A 88 23.05 9.29 1.31
CA GLY A 88 23.45 8.71 2.58
C GLY A 88 22.86 7.31 2.82
N GLY A 89 21.56 7.13 2.52
CA GLY A 89 20.89 5.83 2.67
C GLY A 89 21.38 4.80 1.66
N THR A 90 21.69 5.20 0.41
CA THR A 90 22.27 4.28 -0.59
C THR A 90 23.69 3.89 -0.20
N LEU A 91 24.50 4.84 0.25
CA LEU A 91 25.87 4.58 0.73
C LEU A 91 25.85 3.63 1.93
N LEU A 92 25.01 3.91 2.93
CA LEU A 92 24.89 3.07 4.12
C LEU A 92 24.35 1.67 3.77
N GLY A 93 23.35 1.60 2.89
CA GLY A 93 22.82 0.35 2.35
C GLY A 93 23.89 -0.48 1.62
N PHE A 94 24.73 0.18 0.82
CA PHE A 94 25.87 -0.46 0.15
C PHE A 94 26.89 -1.01 1.16
N ILE A 95 27.23 -0.24 2.20
CA ILE A 95 28.16 -0.68 3.25
C ILE A 95 27.63 -1.95 3.92
N PHE A 96 26.37 -1.96 4.36
CA PHE A 96 25.76 -3.15 4.97
C PHE A 96 25.73 -4.33 3.99
N ALA A 97 25.36 -4.11 2.73
CA ALA A 97 25.28 -5.16 1.73
C ALA A 97 26.67 -5.76 1.45
N TYR A 98 27.68 -4.92 1.30
CA TYR A 98 29.06 -5.34 1.09
C TYR A 98 29.60 -6.11 2.31
N THR A 99 29.36 -5.62 3.53
CA THR A 99 29.78 -6.31 4.77
C THR A 99 29.19 -7.71 4.87
N ILE A 100 27.89 -7.85 4.62
CA ILE A 100 27.18 -9.14 4.76
C ILE A 100 27.60 -10.14 3.67
N VAL A 101 27.80 -9.68 2.43
CA VAL A 101 28.09 -10.58 1.29
C VAL A 101 29.58 -10.87 1.14
N ARG A 102 30.46 -9.89 1.35
CA ARG A 102 31.89 -9.97 1.01
C ARG A 102 32.82 -10.08 2.22
N CYS A 103 32.45 -9.60 3.41
CA CYS A 103 33.40 -9.39 4.51
C CYS A 103 33.49 -10.49 5.59
N ARG A 104 32.89 -11.69 5.45
CA ARG A 104 32.90 -12.75 6.49
C ARG A 104 32.69 -12.21 7.92
N VAL A 105 31.60 -11.49 8.14
CA VAL A 105 31.32 -10.84 9.43
C VAL A 105 30.72 -11.84 10.45
N PRO A 106 31.16 -11.83 11.73
CA PRO A 106 30.52 -12.63 12.77
C PRO A 106 29.11 -12.09 13.08
N GLY A 107 28.16 -12.99 13.35
CA GLY A 107 26.78 -12.59 13.65
C GLY A 107 25.99 -12.02 12.45
N LYS A 108 26.35 -12.39 11.21
CA LYS A 108 25.70 -11.89 9.97
C LYS A 108 24.16 -11.92 9.99
N ASN A 109 23.55 -12.94 10.60
CA ASN A 109 22.09 -13.06 10.68
C ASN A 109 21.49 -12.02 11.62
N PHE A 110 22.15 -11.74 12.74
CA PHE A 110 21.73 -10.70 13.67
C PHE A 110 21.83 -9.32 13.02
N LEU A 111 22.96 -9.02 12.35
CA LEU A 111 23.15 -7.78 11.60
C LEU A 111 22.09 -7.61 10.49
N HIS A 112 21.76 -8.69 9.78
CA HIS A 112 20.71 -8.67 8.78
C HIS A 112 19.34 -8.31 9.37
N ILE A 113 18.94 -8.95 10.48
CA ILE A 113 17.67 -8.66 11.14
C ILE A 113 17.64 -7.22 11.63
N LEU A 114 18.73 -6.77 12.25
CA LEU A 114 18.84 -5.43 12.80
C LEU A 114 18.73 -4.34 11.71
N ALA A 115 19.34 -4.58 10.55
CA ALA A 115 19.23 -3.68 9.40
C ALA A 115 17.80 -3.54 8.86
N LEU A 116 16.89 -4.47 9.18
CA LEU A 116 15.49 -4.43 8.73
C LEU A 116 14.54 -3.82 9.75
N VAL A 117 14.95 -3.68 11.02
CA VAL A 117 14.10 -3.13 12.09
C VAL A 117 13.55 -1.73 11.73
N PRO A 118 14.33 -0.80 11.14
CA PRO A 118 13.83 0.51 10.70
C PRO A 118 12.62 0.44 9.75
N THR A 119 12.63 -0.49 8.80
CA THR A 119 11.51 -0.70 7.86
C THR A 119 10.24 -1.17 8.54
N VAL A 120 10.40 -1.90 9.64
CA VAL A 120 9.31 -2.56 10.37
C VAL A 120 8.71 -1.62 11.44
N SER A 121 9.46 -0.61 11.86
CA SER A 121 9.02 0.35 12.86
C SER A 121 8.15 1.47 12.27
N PRO A 122 7.28 2.10 13.08
CA PRO A 122 6.60 3.33 12.68
C PRO A 122 7.60 4.40 12.22
N PRO A 123 7.27 5.24 11.22
CA PRO A 123 8.20 6.16 10.57
C PRO A 123 8.88 7.10 11.56
N PHE A 124 8.13 7.65 12.51
CA PHE A 124 8.62 8.57 13.54
C PHE A 124 9.33 7.88 14.71
N ALA A 125 9.43 6.54 14.78
CA ALA A 125 10.13 5.87 15.87
C ALA A 125 11.61 6.32 15.92
N ILE A 126 12.26 6.40 14.76
CA ILE A 126 13.63 6.91 14.65
C ILE A 126 13.71 8.41 14.98
N ALA A 127 12.72 9.22 14.55
CA ALA A 127 12.68 10.63 14.94
C ALA A 127 12.54 10.82 16.45
N LEU A 128 11.59 10.11 17.08
CA LEU A 128 11.32 10.19 18.51
C LEU A 128 12.51 9.70 19.34
N SER A 129 13.12 8.57 18.99
CA SER A 129 14.34 8.10 19.66
C SER A 129 15.51 9.08 19.53
N THR A 130 15.67 9.67 18.35
CA THR A 130 16.70 10.69 18.11
C THR A 130 16.46 11.92 18.97
N ILE A 131 15.20 12.34 19.13
CA ILE A 131 14.83 13.45 20.04
C ILE A 131 15.08 13.07 21.51
N LEU A 132 14.69 11.87 21.92
CA LEU A 132 14.90 11.36 23.28
C LEU A 132 16.39 11.33 23.64
N LEU A 133 17.27 10.97 22.71
CA LEU A 133 18.70 10.88 22.98
C LEU A 133 19.44 12.20 22.74
N PHE A 134 19.22 12.83 21.59
CA PHE A 134 20.03 13.93 21.06
C PHE A 134 19.29 15.28 21.00
N GLY A 135 17.99 15.32 21.36
CA GLY A 135 17.24 16.57 21.47
C GLY A 135 17.83 17.53 22.51
N ARG A 136 17.31 18.76 22.56
CA ARG A 136 17.77 19.81 23.50
C ARG A 136 17.77 19.35 24.97
N ASN A 137 16.79 18.54 25.36
CA ASN A 137 16.70 17.91 26.70
C ASN A 137 16.95 16.40 26.63
N GLY A 138 17.67 15.92 25.61
CA GLY A 138 17.93 14.51 25.39
C GLY A 138 18.89 13.91 26.43
N LEU A 139 18.78 12.60 26.63
CA LEU A 139 19.59 11.86 27.61
C LEU A 139 21.09 11.99 27.31
N VAL A 140 21.50 11.90 26.05
CA VAL A 140 22.91 12.02 25.65
C VAL A 140 23.34 13.47 25.68
N THR A 141 22.59 14.36 25.03
CA THR A 141 22.91 15.79 24.93
C THR A 141 23.06 16.45 26.30
N LYS A 142 22.02 16.39 27.12
CA LYS A 142 21.96 17.12 28.39
C LYS A 142 22.39 16.24 29.57
N GLY A 143 22.02 14.96 29.56
CA GLY A 143 22.31 14.05 30.68
C GLY A 143 23.77 13.58 30.73
N ILE A 144 24.34 13.19 29.60
CA ILE A 144 25.69 12.60 29.53
C ILE A 144 26.74 13.66 29.17
N LEU A 145 26.51 14.40 28.08
CA LEU A 145 27.48 15.36 27.54
C LEU A 145 27.36 16.77 28.13
N ASN A 146 26.27 17.03 28.87
CA ASN A 146 25.94 18.33 29.45
C ASN A 146 26.05 19.50 28.46
N MET A 147 25.70 19.24 27.19
CA MET A 147 25.68 20.20 26.12
C MET A 147 24.44 21.09 26.25
N SER A 148 24.62 22.38 26.02
CA SER A 148 23.52 23.34 25.89
C SER A 148 23.60 24.01 24.53
N PHE A 149 22.44 24.25 23.94
CA PHE A 149 22.29 24.83 22.60
C PHE A 149 21.69 26.24 22.74
N PRO A 150 22.51 27.31 22.62
CA PRO A 150 22.00 28.68 22.58
C PRO A 150 21.02 28.90 21.41
N PRO A 151 20.13 29.90 21.49
CA PRO A 151 19.29 30.26 20.35
C PRO A 151 20.13 30.50 19.08
N GLY A 152 19.85 29.75 18.01
CA GLY A 152 20.58 29.83 16.74
C GLY A 152 21.75 28.86 16.58
N SER A 153 22.13 28.09 17.61
CA SER A 153 23.08 26.99 17.44
C SER A 153 22.43 25.80 16.72
N ASN A 154 23.21 25.09 15.91
CA ASN A 154 22.74 23.88 15.22
C ASN A 154 22.57 22.74 16.24
N ASP A 155 21.32 22.34 16.47
CA ASP A 155 20.98 21.19 17.29
C ASP A 155 20.45 20.05 16.40
N VAL A 156 19.84 19.01 16.99
CA VAL A 156 19.30 17.90 16.20
C VAL A 156 18.03 18.27 15.40
N TYR A 157 17.41 19.42 15.66
CA TYR A 157 16.23 19.88 14.96
C TYR A 157 16.66 20.72 13.75
N GLY A 158 16.20 20.35 12.56
CA GLY A 158 16.62 20.99 11.32
C GLY A 158 16.86 19.98 10.21
N MET A 159 17.49 20.44 9.13
CA MET A 159 17.82 19.61 7.97
C MET A 159 18.74 18.44 8.34
N ASP A 160 19.76 18.69 9.17
CA ASP A 160 20.78 17.69 9.51
C ASP A 160 20.19 16.50 10.26
N GLY A 161 19.40 16.76 11.30
CA GLY A 161 18.70 15.71 12.04
C GLY A 161 17.62 15.02 11.21
N LEU A 162 16.90 15.76 10.35
CA LEU A 162 15.92 15.18 9.44
C LEU A 162 16.56 14.19 8.46
N VAL A 163 17.65 14.59 7.81
CA VAL A 163 18.41 13.72 6.89
C VAL A 163 18.98 12.52 7.65
N PHE A 164 19.57 12.72 8.84
CA PHE A 164 20.08 11.64 9.67
C PHE A 164 19.00 10.59 9.98
N VAL A 165 17.85 11.03 10.48
CA VAL A 165 16.72 10.17 10.79
C VAL A 165 16.27 9.40 9.54
N GLN A 166 16.09 10.09 8.42
CA GLN A 166 15.64 9.44 7.19
C GLN A 166 16.65 8.45 6.61
N ILE A 167 17.96 8.71 6.73
CA ILE A 167 19.00 7.74 6.33
C ILE A 167 18.83 6.44 7.11
N ILE A 168 18.68 6.51 8.44
CA ILE A 168 18.48 5.33 9.29
C ILE A 168 17.14 4.65 8.99
N THR A 169 16.09 5.41 8.68
CA THR A 169 14.78 4.86 8.34
C THR A 169 14.78 4.11 7.00
N PHE A 170 15.45 4.63 5.97
CA PHE A 170 15.31 4.13 4.58
C PHE A 170 16.51 3.33 4.04
N PHE A 171 17.69 3.32 4.68
CA PHE A 171 18.87 2.60 4.14
C PHE A 171 18.63 1.09 3.96
N SER A 172 17.74 0.51 4.76
CA SER A 172 17.35 -0.91 4.72
C SER A 172 16.81 -1.33 3.36
N VAL A 173 16.09 -0.44 2.67
CA VAL A 173 15.54 -0.66 1.33
C VAL A 173 16.68 -0.74 0.31
N ALA A 174 17.66 0.16 0.40
CA ALA A 174 18.87 0.12 -0.44
C ALA A 174 19.72 -1.13 -0.14
N TYR A 175 19.87 -1.48 1.14
CA TYR A 175 20.58 -2.68 1.59
C TYR A 175 20.02 -3.94 0.95
N LEU A 176 18.69 -4.14 0.95
CA LEU A 176 18.06 -5.32 0.35
C LEU A 176 18.33 -5.44 -1.15
N ILE A 177 18.19 -4.33 -1.88
CA ILE A 177 18.42 -4.29 -3.33
C ILE A 177 19.89 -4.59 -3.65
N LEU A 178 20.81 -3.89 -2.97
CA LEU A 178 22.25 -4.01 -3.23
C LEU A 178 22.81 -5.36 -2.80
N ARG A 179 22.31 -5.92 -1.69
CA ARG A 179 22.65 -7.28 -1.26
C ARG A 179 22.20 -8.30 -2.29
N ALA A 180 20.94 -8.23 -2.75
CA ALA A 180 20.43 -9.15 -3.77
C ALA A 180 21.20 -9.04 -5.10
N MET A 181 21.65 -7.84 -5.47
CA MET A 181 22.51 -7.64 -6.64
C MET A 181 23.89 -8.25 -6.44
N LEU A 182 24.54 -8.00 -5.30
CA LEU A 182 25.87 -8.54 -4.97
C LEU A 182 25.88 -10.07 -4.92
N GLU A 183 24.82 -10.70 -4.38
CA GLU A 183 24.67 -12.17 -4.33
C GLU A 183 24.44 -12.79 -5.72
N ARG A 184 23.98 -12.01 -6.70
CA ARG A 184 23.70 -12.47 -8.08
C ARG A 184 24.85 -12.22 -9.05
N LEU A 185 25.84 -11.42 -8.69
CA LEU A 185 27.02 -11.20 -9.54
C LEU A 185 27.80 -12.51 -9.66
N ASP A 186 28.07 -12.92 -10.91
CA ASP A 186 28.86 -14.12 -11.18
C ASP A 186 30.34 -13.86 -10.81
N PRO A 187 30.92 -14.65 -9.88
CA PRO A 187 32.34 -14.63 -9.55
C PRO A 187 33.28 -14.72 -10.76
N SER A 188 32.86 -15.42 -11.83
CA SER A 188 33.70 -15.71 -13.00
C SER A 188 34.28 -14.46 -13.66
N MET A 189 33.54 -13.34 -13.65
CA MET A 189 33.98 -12.08 -14.23
C MET A 189 35.14 -11.46 -13.44
N GLU A 190 35.08 -11.51 -12.10
CA GLU A 190 36.15 -11.01 -11.23
C GLU A 190 37.37 -11.95 -11.24
N GLU A 191 37.14 -13.26 -11.32
CA GLU A 191 38.20 -14.29 -11.43
C GLU A 191 38.93 -14.23 -12.77
N ALA A 192 38.21 -13.99 -13.87
CA ALA A 192 38.80 -13.77 -15.19
C ALA A 192 39.67 -12.50 -15.21
N ALA A 193 39.15 -11.39 -14.66
CA ALA A 193 39.92 -10.15 -14.55
C ALA A 193 41.18 -10.33 -13.68
N ARG A 194 41.07 -11.09 -12.59
CA ARG A 194 42.22 -11.43 -11.73
C ARG A 194 43.24 -12.31 -12.44
N SER A 195 42.80 -13.29 -13.23
CA SER A 195 43.67 -14.13 -14.06
C SER A 195 44.45 -13.32 -15.10
N MET A 196 43.88 -12.21 -15.58
CA MET A 196 44.55 -11.24 -16.47
C MET A 196 45.49 -10.27 -15.73
N GLY A 197 45.74 -10.47 -14.43
CA GLY A 197 46.65 -9.65 -13.62
C GLY A 197 46.03 -8.35 -13.06
N ALA A 198 44.72 -8.17 -13.16
CA ALA A 198 44.08 -6.97 -12.61
C ALA A 198 44.11 -6.94 -11.08
N GLY A 199 44.55 -5.82 -10.50
CA GLY A 199 44.49 -5.57 -9.05
C GLY A 199 43.05 -5.32 -8.57
N LYS A 200 42.77 -5.50 -7.27
CA LYS A 200 41.41 -5.39 -6.70
C LYS A 200 40.71 -4.06 -6.93
N ALA A 201 41.43 -2.94 -6.77
CA ALA A 201 40.87 -1.62 -7.03
C ALA A 201 40.50 -1.42 -8.51
N HIS A 202 41.29 -2.03 -9.41
CA HIS A 202 40.98 -2.04 -10.83
C HIS A 202 39.73 -2.88 -11.09
N ILE A 203 39.71 -4.15 -10.63
CA ILE A 203 38.54 -5.05 -10.74
C ILE A 203 37.27 -4.39 -10.18
N PHE A 204 37.35 -3.78 -8.99
CA PHE A 204 36.22 -3.10 -8.40
C PHE A 204 35.72 -1.96 -9.30
N ARG A 205 36.60 -1.11 -9.83
CA ARG A 205 36.21 0.05 -10.65
C ARG A 205 35.74 -0.32 -12.06
N THR A 206 36.27 -1.39 -12.65
CA THR A 206 36.02 -1.75 -14.06
C THR A 206 35.07 -2.93 -14.25
N VAL A 207 34.91 -3.79 -13.24
CA VAL A 207 34.03 -4.97 -13.30
C VAL A 207 32.90 -4.84 -12.28
N THR A 208 33.22 -4.81 -10.98
CA THR A 208 32.20 -4.90 -9.92
C THR A 208 31.29 -3.67 -9.87
N LEU A 209 31.85 -2.47 -9.79
CA LEU A 209 31.09 -1.22 -9.68
C LEU A 209 30.22 -0.97 -10.92
N PRO A 210 30.71 -1.08 -12.17
CA PRO A 210 29.86 -0.92 -13.36
C PRO A 210 28.66 -1.88 -13.40
N LEU A 211 28.84 -3.12 -12.96
CA LEU A 211 27.74 -4.10 -12.85
C LEU A 211 26.76 -3.75 -11.73
N LEU A 212 27.21 -3.06 -10.67
CA LEU A 212 26.38 -2.59 -9.56
C LEU A 212 25.72 -1.24 -9.80
N ILE A 213 26.22 -0.39 -10.73
CA ILE A 213 25.69 0.95 -11.02
C ILE A 213 24.16 0.94 -11.23
N PRO A 214 23.55 0.02 -12.01
CA PRO A 214 22.10 0.00 -12.16
C PRO A 214 21.36 -0.24 -10.83
N GLY A 215 21.92 -1.07 -9.95
CA GLY A 215 21.40 -1.32 -8.61
C GLY A 215 21.55 -0.09 -7.71
N ILE A 216 22.73 0.53 -7.68
CA ILE A 216 23.03 1.74 -6.90
C ILE A 216 22.14 2.90 -7.33
N ALA A 217 22.05 3.17 -8.64
CA ALA A 217 21.18 4.19 -9.19
C ALA A 217 19.70 3.88 -8.90
N GLY A 218 19.30 2.62 -9.01
CA GLY A 218 17.94 2.17 -8.69
C GLY A 218 17.56 2.40 -7.23
N SER A 219 18.48 2.09 -6.29
CA SER A 219 18.33 2.36 -4.87
C SER A 219 18.30 3.85 -4.57
N PHE A 220 19.21 4.64 -5.15
CA PHE A 220 19.25 6.10 -4.97
C PHE A 220 17.93 6.75 -5.39
N LEU A 221 17.44 6.46 -6.60
CA LEU A 221 16.19 7.04 -7.09
C LEU A 221 14.99 6.60 -6.25
N LEU A 222 14.98 5.35 -5.77
CA LEU A 222 13.93 4.85 -4.89
C LEU A 222 13.92 5.59 -3.55
N LEU A 223 15.07 5.69 -2.88
CA LEU A 223 15.20 6.38 -1.60
C LEU A 223 14.91 7.88 -1.73
N PHE A 224 15.23 8.50 -2.87
CA PHE A 224 14.85 9.88 -3.16
C PHE A 224 13.33 10.03 -3.13
N VAL A 225 12.60 9.17 -3.85
CA VAL A 225 11.12 9.20 -3.84
C VAL A 225 10.56 8.91 -2.44
N GLU A 226 11.14 7.97 -1.69
CA GLU A 226 10.73 7.68 -0.31
C GLU A 226 10.91 8.88 0.62
N ALA A 227 12.04 9.58 0.53
CA ALA A 227 12.33 10.78 1.30
C ALA A 227 11.35 11.92 1.00
N LEU A 228 11.03 12.17 -0.27
CA LEU A 228 10.04 13.18 -0.68
C LEU A 228 8.61 12.81 -0.24
N ALA A 229 8.31 11.52 -0.15
CA ALA A 229 7.00 11.00 0.25
C ALA A 229 6.82 10.91 1.78
N ASP A 230 7.88 11.11 2.54
CA ASP A 230 7.87 11.05 3.99
C ASP A 230 7.23 12.30 4.60
N LEU A 231 6.27 12.06 5.48
CA LEU A 231 5.60 13.09 6.27
C LEU A 231 5.95 12.94 7.75
N GLY A 232 6.24 11.72 8.20
CA GLY A 232 6.38 11.42 9.63
C GLY A 232 7.58 12.12 10.23
N ASN A 233 8.77 11.91 9.66
CA ASN A 233 9.99 12.51 10.23
C ASN A 233 10.00 14.04 10.13
N PRO A 234 9.58 14.68 9.00
CA PRO A 234 9.49 16.13 8.94
C PRO A 234 8.64 16.78 10.03
N LEU A 235 7.50 16.19 10.42
CA LEU A 235 6.63 16.77 11.46
C LEU A 235 7.24 16.72 12.87
N PHE A 236 8.23 15.84 13.11
CA PHE A 236 8.83 15.66 14.43
C PHE A 236 10.15 16.41 14.60
N ILE A 237 11.01 16.41 13.58
CA ILE A 237 12.42 16.82 13.73
C ILE A 237 12.86 17.94 12.79
N ALA A 238 12.02 18.40 11.86
CA ALA A 238 12.44 19.42 10.90
C ALA A 238 12.76 20.79 11.53
N GLY A 239 12.28 21.06 12.76
CA GLY A 239 12.65 22.27 13.50
C GLY A 239 12.21 23.55 12.78
N ASN A 240 13.18 24.36 12.36
CA ASN A 240 12.98 25.59 11.59
C ASN A 240 12.90 25.37 10.07
N VAL A 241 13.19 24.15 9.59
CA VAL A 241 13.12 23.78 8.18
C VAL A 241 11.71 23.28 7.88
N THR A 242 11.17 23.66 6.72
CA THR A 242 9.87 23.16 6.27
C THR A 242 10.01 22.56 4.88
N VAL A 243 9.49 21.34 4.72
CA VAL A 243 9.44 20.63 3.43
C VAL A 243 8.01 20.55 2.91
N LEU A 244 7.86 20.29 1.61
CA LEU A 244 6.56 20.28 0.94
C LEU A 244 5.57 19.29 1.58
N SER A 245 6.01 18.10 1.98
CA SER A 245 5.12 17.11 2.61
C SER A 245 4.49 17.65 3.90
N ALA A 246 5.29 18.27 4.78
CA ALA A 246 4.80 18.91 6.00
C ALA A 246 3.91 20.13 5.70
N GLN A 247 4.30 20.98 4.75
CA GLN A 247 3.50 22.15 4.37
C GLN A 247 2.14 21.77 3.77
N ILE A 248 2.07 20.67 3.02
CA ILE A 248 0.82 20.10 2.49
C ILE A 248 -0.11 19.69 3.64
N PHE A 249 0.44 19.04 4.68
CA PHE A 249 -0.33 18.69 5.87
C PHE A 249 -0.82 19.91 6.63
N LEU A 250 0.06 20.88 6.91
CA LEU A 250 -0.27 22.11 7.63
C LEU A 250 -1.32 22.96 6.89
N ALA A 251 -1.29 22.99 5.55
CA ALA A 251 -2.29 23.69 4.74
C ALA A 251 -3.71 23.14 4.94
N ILE A 252 -3.86 21.86 5.30
CA ILE A 252 -5.16 21.25 5.58
C ILE A 252 -5.48 21.30 7.06
N ALA A 253 -4.59 20.76 7.89
CA ALA A 253 -4.83 20.62 9.32
C ALA A 253 -4.87 21.97 10.05
N GLY A 254 -4.04 22.93 9.63
CA GLY A 254 -3.99 24.27 10.21
C GLY A 254 -4.84 25.29 9.47
N GLU A 255 -4.76 25.34 8.14
CA GLU A 255 -5.38 26.41 7.33
C GLU A 255 -6.73 26.03 6.69
N TYR A 256 -7.12 24.75 6.68
CA TYR A 256 -8.30 24.23 5.97
C TYR A 256 -8.38 24.64 4.48
N ASP A 257 -7.22 24.81 3.85
CA ASP A 257 -7.07 25.23 2.47
C ASP A 257 -6.67 24.06 1.56
N TYR A 258 -7.69 23.37 1.06
CA TYR A 258 -7.54 22.27 0.12
C TYR A 258 -6.94 22.68 -1.23
N GLN A 259 -7.14 23.91 -1.68
CA GLN A 259 -6.58 24.39 -2.95
C GLN A 259 -5.07 24.59 -2.81
N LYS A 260 -4.63 25.25 -1.72
CA LYS A 260 -3.20 25.40 -1.38
C LYS A 260 -2.52 24.04 -1.28
N ALA A 261 -3.11 23.12 -0.53
CA ALA A 261 -2.56 21.78 -0.34
C ALA A 261 -2.46 20.99 -1.66
N SER A 262 -3.47 21.12 -2.53
CA SER A 262 -3.50 20.50 -3.86
C SER A 262 -2.45 21.08 -4.81
N ALA A 263 -2.24 22.40 -4.80
CA ALA A 263 -1.20 23.06 -5.59
C ALA A 263 0.20 22.62 -5.15
N LEU A 264 0.47 22.58 -3.84
CA LEU A 264 1.73 22.09 -3.29
C LEU A 264 1.95 20.60 -3.57
N ALA A 265 0.89 19.80 -3.48
CA ALA A 265 0.90 18.38 -3.85
C ALA A 265 1.27 18.18 -5.34
N PHE A 266 0.77 19.03 -6.24
CA PHE A 266 1.16 19.00 -7.65
C PHE A 266 2.64 19.37 -7.84
N VAL A 267 3.15 20.40 -7.13
CA VAL A 267 4.57 20.76 -7.18
C VAL A 267 5.47 19.61 -6.70
N LEU A 268 5.06 18.88 -5.65
CA LEU A 268 5.76 17.68 -5.16
C LEU A 268 5.65 16.48 -6.12
N LEU A 269 4.53 16.36 -6.85
CA LEU A 269 4.30 15.28 -7.81
C LEU A 269 5.31 15.29 -8.96
N ILE A 270 5.69 16.48 -9.44
CA ILE A 270 6.57 16.63 -10.60
C ILE A 270 7.93 15.93 -10.40
N PRO A 271 8.75 16.27 -9.39
CA PRO A 271 10.05 15.62 -9.20
C PRO A 271 9.93 14.13 -8.92
N THR A 272 8.91 13.71 -8.15
CA THR A 272 8.70 12.29 -7.84
C THR A 272 8.33 11.47 -9.09
N LEU A 273 7.46 11.99 -9.95
CA LEU A 273 7.08 11.35 -11.20
C LEU A 273 8.24 11.32 -12.20
N VAL A 274 9.01 12.41 -12.32
CA VAL A 274 10.20 12.46 -13.17
C VAL A 274 11.20 11.38 -12.74
N VAL A 275 11.52 11.29 -11.45
CA VAL A 275 12.44 10.28 -10.93
C VAL A 275 11.91 8.86 -11.15
N PHE A 276 10.62 8.63 -10.92
CA PHE A 276 9.99 7.33 -11.18
C PHE A 276 10.07 6.94 -12.66
N LEU A 277 9.83 7.88 -13.58
CA LEU A 277 9.95 7.64 -15.03
C LEU A 277 11.41 7.34 -15.41
N VAL A 278 12.38 8.09 -14.86
CA VAL A 278 13.82 7.82 -15.07
C VAL A 278 14.19 6.42 -14.57
N GLN A 279 13.77 6.06 -13.36
CA GLN A 279 14.00 4.75 -12.77
C GLN A 279 13.42 3.63 -13.65
N ARG A 280 12.20 3.80 -14.16
CA ARG A 280 11.46 2.81 -14.95
C ARG A 280 11.97 2.64 -16.39
N TYR A 281 12.40 3.72 -17.04
CA TYR A 281 12.77 3.67 -18.47
C TYR A 281 14.27 3.59 -18.73
N TYR A 282 15.10 4.19 -17.87
CA TYR A 282 16.53 4.29 -18.10
C TYR A 282 17.34 3.33 -17.23
N VAL A 283 17.04 3.24 -15.93
CA VAL A 283 17.84 2.43 -14.99
C VAL A 283 17.50 0.95 -15.07
N SER A 284 16.21 0.58 -15.01
CA SER A 284 15.81 -0.83 -15.00
C SER A 284 16.04 -1.59 -16.31
N ARG A 285 16.33 -0.91 -17.42
CA ARG A 285 16.68 -1.55 -18.71
C ARG A 285 18.13 -2.01 -18.80
N ARG A 286 19.01 -1.52 -17.93
CA ARG A 286 20.45 -1.84 -17.93
C ARG A 286 20.81 -2.93 -16.91
N SER A 287 19.88 -3.81 -16.56
CA SER A 287 20.20 -4.94 -15.69
C SER A 287 21.11 -5.91 -16.43
N TYR A 288 22.43 -5.77 -16.23
CA TYR A 288 23.47 -6.67 -16.71
C TYR A 288 23.38 -8.00 -15.94
N ILE A 289 22.29 -8.74 -16.14
CA ILE A 289 22.23 -10.14 -15.74
C ILE A 289 23.16 -10.83 -16.72
N SER A 290 24.23 -11.45 -16.22
CA SER A 290 25.07 -12.30 -17.05
C SER A 290 24.16 -13.30 -17.77
N VAL A 291 24.28 -13.32 -19.08
CA VAL A 291 23.47 -14.15 -19.96
C VAL A 291 23.69 -15.61 -19.54
N THR A 292 22.60 -16.30 -19.22
CA THR A 292 22.45 -17.77 -19.10
C THR A 292 23.28 -18.49 -18.03
N GLY A 293 22.68 -18.74 -16.86
CA GLY A 293 23.13 -19.76 -15.90
C GLY A 293 22.84 -19.40 -14.45
N LYS A 294 22.57 -20.39 -13.59
CA LYS A 294 22.74 -20.20 -12.14
C LYS A 294 24.23 -19.92 -11.90
N PRO A 295 24.62 -18.92 -11.08
CA PRO A 295 26.01 -18.67 -10.78
C PRO A 295 26.66 -19.96 -10.27
N THR A 296 27.68 -20.43 -10.99
CA THR A 296 28.38 -21.70 -10.73
C THR A 296 29.57 -21.51 -9.78
N GLY A 297 30.04 -20.27 -9.58
CA GLY A 297 31.08 -19.92 -8.63
C GLY A 297 30.57 -19.66 -7.21
N GLY A 298 31.40 -19.95 -6.20
CA GLY A 298 31.15 -19.56 -4.81
C GLY A 298 31.30 -18.04 -4.60
N LEU A 299 30.64 -17.47 -3.60
CA LEU A 299 30.75 -16.04 -3.29
C LEU A 299 32.22 -15.65 -3.06
N ILE A 300 32.70 -14.61 -3.76
CA ILE A 300 34.06 -14.09 -3.57
C ILE A 300 34.11 -13.30 -2.27
N GLU A 301 34.94 -13.74 -1.34
CA GLU A 301 35.13 -13.07 -0.05
C GLU A 301 36.40 -12.23 -0.01
N GLU A 302 36.32 -11.09 0.66
CA GLU A 302 37.46 -10.21 0.88
C GLU A 302 38.33 -10.70 2.03
N LYS A 303 39.55 -11.13 1.69
CA LYS A 303 40.56 -11.61 2.64
C LYS A 303 41.40 -10.49 3.26
N GLU A 304 41.46 -9.32 2.62
CA GLU A 304 42.32 -8.22 3.05
C GLU A 304 41.71 -7.44 4.22
N GLY A 305 42.40 -7.45 5.36
CA GLY A 305 41.91 -6.82 6.59
C GLY A 305 41.65 -5.32 6.47
N TRP A 306 42.48 -4.59 5.74
CA TRP A 306 42.38 -3.13 5.61
C TRP A 306 41.16 -2.67 4.79
N ILE A 307 40.65 -3.50 3.88
CA ILE A 307 39.37 -3.26 3.18
C ILE A 307 38.22 -3.74 4.05
N ARG A 308 38.36 -4.92 4.66
CA ARG A 308 37.28 -5.60 5.37
C ARG A 308 36.86 -4.90 6.66
N TRP A 309 37.82 -4.49 7.49
CA TRP A 309 37.55 -3.96 8.83
C TRP A 309 36.82 -2.61 8.85
N PRO A 310 37.12 -1.63 7.98
CA PRO A 310 36.34 -0.39 7.92
C PRO A 310 34.84 -0.63 7.70
N PHE A 311 34.50 -1.50 6.75
CA PHE A 311 33.10 -1.87 6.48
C PHE A 311 32.44 -2.54 7.69
N ILE A 312 33.13 -3.50 8.32
CA ILE A 312 32.65 -4.19 9.53
C ILE A 312 32.44 -3.20 10.69
N ILE A 313 33.41 -2.32 10.95
CA ILE A 313 33.35 -1.34 12.04
C ILE A 313 32.17 -0.41 11.84
N VAL A 314 32.01 0.17 10.65
CA VAL A 314 30.86 1.05 10.34
C VAL A 314 29.55 0.29 10.49
N THR A 315 29.45 -0.94 9.99
CA THR A 315 28.26 -1.78 10.16
C THR A 315 27.93 -2.03 11.63
N TYR A 316 28.93 -2.33 12.48
CA TYR A 316 28.70 -2.53 13.92
C TYR A 316 28.35 -1.23 14.65
N LEU A 317 28.97 -0.10 14.32
CA LEU A 317 28.66 1.18 14.94
C LEU A 317 27.23 1.61 14.64
N VAL A 318 26.81 1.53 13.38
CA VAL A 318 25.43 1.84 12.98
C VAL A 318 24.45 0.84 13.58
N SER A 319 24.83 -0.43 13.69
CA SER A 319 24.02 -1.43 14.39
C SER A 319 23.86 -1.10 15.87
N GLY A 320 24.94 -0.75 16.56
CA GLY A 320 24.89 -0.29 17.95
C GLY A 320 24.00 0.94 18.11
N LEU A 321 24.12 1.91 17.20
CA LEU A 321 23.25 3.08 17.15
C LEU A 321 21.78 2.70 17.02
N ILE A 322 21.42 1.81 16.08
CA ILE A 322 20.04 1.33 15.91
C ILE A 322 19.51 0.71 17.21
N VAL A 323 20.30 -0.15 17.87
CA VAL A 323 19.91 -0.75 19.16
C VAL A 323 19.65 0.33 20.21
N ILE A 324 20.54 1.33 20.32
CA ILE A 324 20.42 2.43 21.27
C ILE A 324 19.17 3.27 20.99
N LEU A 325 18.89 3.60 19.72
CA LEU A 325 17.70 4.34 19.32
C LEU A 325 16.42 3.62 19.78
N TYR A 326 16.28 2.33 19.49
CA TYR A 326 15.10 1.57 19.91
C TYR A 326 15.03 1.35 21.42
N ALA A 327 16.17 1.12 22.08
CA ALA A 327 16.24 1.02 23.53
C ALA A 327 15.76 2.32 24.19
N ALA A 328 16.08 3.49 23.62
CA ALA A 328 15.63 4.78 24.13
C ALA A 328 14.11 4.97 24.03
N ILE A 329 13.44 4.47 22.98
CA ILE A 329 11.97 4.52 22.87
C ILE A 329 11.34 3.63 23.95
N ILE A 330 11.85 2.39 24.07
CA ILE A 330 11.35 1.44 25.05
C ILE A 330 11.53 2.03 26.45
N TYR A 331 12.72 2.51 26.78
CA TYR A 331 13.00 3.13 28.06
C TYR A 331 12.18 4.41 28.29
N GLY A 332 12.03 5.24 27.27
CA GLY A 332 11.21 6.45 27.27
C GLY A 332 9.76 6.18 27.64
N SER A 333 9.20 5.07 27.16
CA SER A 333 7.83 4.64 27.48
C SER A 333 7.61 4.31 28.97
N PHE A 334 8.68 4.00 29.71
CA PHE A 334 8.64 3.71 31.15
C PHE A 334 9.18 4.86 32.01
N SER A 335 9.59 5.98 31.42
CA SER A 335 10.10 7.13 32.18
C SER A 335 8.97 8.04 32.66
N LYS A 336 9.00 8.53 33.90
CA LYS A 336 8.00 9.50 34.39
C LYS A 336 7.97 10.77 33.56
N ALA A 337 9.11 11.42 33.37
CA ALA A 337 9.21 12.65 32.58
C ALA A 337 10.58 12.69 31.90
N TRP A 338 10.64 12.32 30.63
CA TRP A 338 11.91 12.28 29.91
C TRP A 338 12.62 13.65 29.93
N GLY A 339 13.93 13.65 30.24
CA GLY A 339 14.73 14.87 30.37
C GLY A 339 14.65 15.56 31.74
N ILE A 340 13.79 15.08 32.65
CA ILE A 340 13.60 15.62 34.00
C ILE A 340 13.72 14.50 35.06
N ASP A 341 12.84 13.49 34.96
CA ASP A 341 12.75 12.36 35.89
C ASP A 341 12.70 11.03 35.11
N TYR A 342 13.82 10.31 35.15
CA TYR A 342 14.00 9.02 34.51
C TYR A 342 13.53 7.83 35.36
N SER A 343 12.85 8.08 36.48
CA SER A 343 12.30 7.01 37.32
C SER A 343 11.24 6.20 36.57
N PHE A 344 11.19 4.91 36.91
CA PHE A 344 10.29 3.95 36.29
C PHE A 344 8.81 4.27 36.62
N SER A 345 7.96 4.25 35.61
CA SER A 345 6.52 4.47 35.70
C SER A 345 5.76 3.64 34.67
N LEU A 346 4.62 3.10 35.11
CA LEU A 346 3.64 2.43 34.25
C LEU A 346 2.46 3.35 33.90
N GLU A 347 2.53 4.62 34.27
CA GLU A 347 1.44 5.56 34.07
C GLU A 347 1.10 5.75 32.58
N TRP A 348 2.11 5.97 31.73
CA TRP A 348 1.92 6.13 30.29
C TRP A 348 1.31 4.89 29.65
N TRP A 349 1.70 3.70 30.08
CA TRP A 349 1.10 2.46 29.63
C TRP A 349 -0.37 2.33 30.08
N LYS A 350 -0.70 2.69 31.33
CA LYS A 350 -2.09 2.72 31.82
C LYS A 350 -2.94 3.71 31.02
N GLN A 351 -2.42 4.92 30.77
CA GLN A 351 -3.11 5.93 29.97
C GLN A 351 -3.28 5.48 28.51
N MET A 352 -2.25 4.87 27.92
CA MET A 352 -2.29 4.35 26.55
C MET A 352 -3.33 3.23 26.41
N PHE A 353 -3.40 2.28 27.34
CA PHE A 353 -4.47 1.28 27.30
C PHE A 353 -5.85 1.90 27.57
N ALA A 354 -5.94 2.89 28.45
CA ALA A 354 -7.22 3.55 28.73
C ALA A 354 -7.75 4.35 27.54
N ARG A 355 -6.92 5.11 26.81
CA ARG A 355 -7.36 6.05 25.76
C ARG A 355 -7.04 5.61 24.33
N GLY A 356 -6.09 4.70 24.17
CA GLY A 356 -5.41 4.39 22.91
C GLY A 356 -5.68 3.02 22.31
N ILE A 357 -6.29 2.12 23.07
CA ILE A 357 -6.53 0.74 22.65
C ILE A 357 -7.35 0.66 21.35
N GLU A 358 -8.31 1.58 21.17
CA GLU A 358 -9.12 1.71 19.95
C GLU A 358 -8.24 1.84 18.71
N SER A 359 -7.27 2.76 18.74
CA SER A 359 -6.41 3.02 17.58
C SER A 359 -5.49 1.84 17.23
N ILE A 360 -5.07 1.06 18.24
CA ILE A 360 -4.26 -0.15 18.06
C ILE A 360 -5.12 -1.24 17.39
N LEU A 361 -6.33 -1.45 17.90
CA LEU A 361 -7.26 -2.45 17.38
C LEU A 361 -7.73 -2.10 15.96
N ASP A 362 -8.11 -0.85 15.71
CA ASP A 362 -8.57 -0.36 14.40
C ASP A 362 -7.48 -0.53 13.34
N THR A 363 -6.26 -0.10 13.65
CA THR A 363 -5.13 -0.24 12.71
C THR A 363 -4.88 -1.70 12.40
N THR A 364 -4.88 -2.57 13.42
CA THR A 364 -4.64 -4.00 13.27
C THR A 364 -5.75 -4.65 12.44
N PHE A 365 -7.01 -4.38 12.77
CA PHE A 365 -8.18 -4.90 12.08
C PHE A 365 -8.19 -4.49 10.60
N LEU A 366 -8.01 -3.20 10.32
CA LEU A 366 -8.00 -2.68 8.95
C LEU A 366 -6.80 -3.18 8.15
N SER A 367 -5.63 -3.34 8.78
CA SER A 367 -4.43 -3.89 8.13
C SER A 367 -4.63 -5.37 7.75
N ILE A 368 -5.22 -6.18 8.64
CA ILE A 368 -5.54 -7.59 8.38
C ILE A 368 -6.52 -7.72 7.21
N LEU A 369 -7.50 -6.81 7.10
CA LEU A 369 -8.48 -6.83 6.00
C LEU A 369 -7.91 -6.31 4.68
N ALA A 370 -7.12 -5.24 4.70
CA ALA A 370 -6.57 -4.63 3.50
C ALA A 370 -5.44 -5.48 2.87
N THR A 371 -4.67 -6.18 3.70
CA THR A 371 -3.50 -6.96 3.25
C THR A 371 -3.85 -8.03 2.20
N PRO A 372 -4.84 -8.94 2.42
CA PRO A 372 -5.25 -9.90 1.40
C PRO A 372 -5.81 -9.24 0.14
N ILE A 373 -6.53 -8.12 0.26
CA ILE A 373 -7.09 -7.40 -0.89
C ILE A 373 -5.96 -6.89 -1.78
N ALA A 374 -4.94 -6.26 -1.19
CA ALA A 374 -3.79 -5.74 -1.90
C ALA A 374 -2.99 -6.87 -2.60
N VAL A 375 -2.72 -7.96 -1.88
CA VAL A 375 -1.95 -9.08 -2.43
C VAL A 375 -2.72 -9.78 -3.53
N LEU A 376 -4.02 -10.07 -3.35
CA LEU A 376 -4.83 -10.72 -4.38
C LEU A 376 -4.93 -9.86 -5.64
N LEU A 377 -5.20 -8.56 -5.50
CA LEU A 377 -5.23 -7.63 -6.63
C LEU A 377 -3.86 -7.53 -7.31
N GLY A 378 -2.79 -7.46 -6.52
CA GLY A 378 -1.42 -7.39 -7.03
C GLY A 378 -1.03 -8.65 -7.80
N MET A 379 -1.39 -9.84 -7.30
CA MET A 379 -1.15 -11.11 -7.99
C MET A 379 -2.00 -11.27 -9.25
N ILE A 380 -3.24 -10.79 -9.25
CA ILE A 380 -4.08 -10.75 -10.46
C ILE A 380 -3.43 -9.85 -11.51
N VAL A 381 -3.03 -8.64 -11.14
CA VAL A 381 -2.34 -7.71 -12.06
C VAL A 381 -1.02 -8.32 -12.56
N ALA A 382 -0.22 -8.93 -11.67
CA ALA A 382 1.02 -9.61 -12.06
C ALA A 382 0.77 -10.74 -13.05
N PHE A 383 -0.24 -11.58 -12.81
CA PHE A 383 -0.63 -12.65 -13.72
C PHE A 383 -1.08 -12.11 -15.09
N LEU A 384 -1.91 -11.06 -15.11
CA LEU A 384 -2.33 -10.40 -16.35
C LEU A 384 -1.13 -9.83 -17.11
N VAL A 385 -0.21 -9.15 -16.43
CA VAL A 385 0.95 -8.53 -17.04
C VAL A 385 1.96 -9.57 -17.54
N VAL A 386 2.19 -10.67 -16.83
CA VAL A 386 3.19 -11.68 -17.26
C VAL A 386 2.62 -12.65 -18.29
N ARG A 387 1.46 -13.26 -18.00
CA ARG A 387 0.94 -14.40 -18.77
C ARG A 387 0.02 -14.01 -19.91
N LYS A 388 -0.48 -12.77 -19.96
CA LYS A 388 -1.47 -12.35 -20.96
C LYS A 388 -0.92 -11.23 -21.84
N GLN A 389 -1.40 -11.21 -23.09
CA GLN A 389 -1.10 -10.16 -24.07
C GLN A 389 -2.42 -9.46 -24.41
N PHE A 390 -2.48 -8.16 -24.13
CA PHE A 390 -3.67 -7.34 -24.40
C PHE A 390 -3.28 -5.86 -24.54
N SER A 391 -4.10 -5.12 -25.29
CA SER A 391 -3.96 -3.66 -25.41
C SER A 391 -4.17 -2.99 -24.04
N GLY A 392 -3.21 -2.18 -23.60
CA GLY A 392 -3.26 -1.51 -22.30
C GLY A 392 -2.51 -2.23 -21.17
N LYS A 393 -1.87 -3.38 -21.45
CA LYS A 393 -0.99 -4.09 -20.50
C LYS A 393 0.07 -3.20 -19.85
N GLN A 394 0.72 -2.34 -20.64
CA GLN A 394 1.71 -1.38 -20.12
C GLN A 394 1.09 -0.33 -19.21
N ALA A 395 -0.14 0.12 -19.51
CA ALA A 395 -0.86 1.07 -18.68
C ALA A 395 -1.29 0.42 -17.36
N LEU A 396 -1.77 -0.84 -17.39
CA LEU A 396 -2.11 -1.60 -16.20
C LEU A 396 -0.91 -1.73 -15.26
N ASP A 397 0.23 -2.18 -15.80
CA ASP A 397 1.49 -2.29 -15.05
C ASP A 397 1.99 -0.92 -14.55
N PHE A 398 1.90 0.13 -15.37
CA PHE A 398 2.31 1.48 -14.95
C PHE A 398 1.46 2.00 -13.79
N ILE A 399 0.13 1.97 -13.92
CA ILE A 399 -0.80 2.49 -12.92
C ILE A 399 -0.72 1.66 -11.62
N SER A 400 -0.53 0.35 -11.71
CA SER A 400 -0.38 -0.48 -10.50
C SER A 400 0.89 -0.20 -9.72
N ASN A 401 1.94 0.29 -10.37
CA ASN A 401 3.16 0.74 -9.70
C ASN A 401 3.07 2.19 -9.19
N LEU A 402 2.15 3.00 -9.74
CA LEU A 402 2.01 4.43 -9.42
C LEU A 402 1.64 4.68 -7.95
N GLY A 403 0.88 3.78 -7.32
CA GLY A 403 0.51 3.89 -5.89
C GLY A 403 1.70 3.92 -4.91
N GLY A 404 2.87 3.43 -5.34
CA GLY A 404 4.12 3.47 -4.57
C GLY A 404 5.04 4.63 -4.96
N ALA A 405 4.94 5.10 -6.20
CA ALA A 405 5.72 6.22 -6.71
C ALA A 405 5.17 7.58 -6.26
N VAL A 406 3.86 7.68 -6.06
CA VAL A 406 3.20 8.93 -5.67
C VAL A 406 3.26 9.10 -4.15
N PRO A 407 3.73 10.27 -3.66
CA PRO A 407 3.68 10.62 -2.26
C PRO A 407 2.32 10.39 -1.60
N GLY A 408 2.37 9.91 -0.36
CA GLY A 408 1.16 9.62 0.39
C GLY A 408 0.27 10.81 0.66
N THR A 409 0.88 11.97 0.86
CA THR A 409 0.18 13.22 1.07
C THR A 409 -0.71 13.56 -0.14
N ILE A 410 -0.20 13.36 -1.35
CA ILE A 410 -0.94 13.58 -2.61
C ILE A 410 -2.13 12.62 -2.71
N LEU A 411 -1.92 11.33 -2.43
CA LEU A 411 -2.99 10.32 -2.44
C LEU A 411 -4.01 10.55 -1.31
N GLY A 412 -3.57 10.90 -0.11
CA GLY A 412 -4.43 11.16 1.05
C GLY A 412 -5.39 12.31 0.80
N ILE A 413 -4.87 13.43 0.30
CA ILE A 413 -5.69 14.57 -0.13
C ILE A 413 -6.61 14.17 -1.26
N GLY A 414 -6.09 13.46 -2.26
CA GLY A 414 -6.88 12.97 -3.38
C GLY A 414 -8.05 12.12 -2.93
N PHE A 415 -7.86 11.27 -1.92
CA PHE A 415 -8.94 10.48 -1.33
C PHE A 415 -9.98 11.35 -0.63
N VAL A 416 -9.58 12.35 0.14
CA VAL A 416 -10.51 13.29 0.78
C VAL A 416 -11.32 14.04 -0.28
N LEU A 417 -10.67 14.59 -1.30
CA LEU A 417 -11.33 15.34 -2.38
C LEU A 417 -12.23 14.45 -3.24
N ALA A 418 -11.78 13.24 -3.57
CA ALA A 418 -12.51 12.32 -4.45
C ALA A 418 -13.73 11.67 -3.78
N PHE A 419 -13.70 11.47 -2.45
CA PHE A 419 -14.67 10.61 -1.77
C PHE A 419 -15.37 11.25 -0.56
N SER A 420 -15.16 12.55 -0.30
CA SER A 420 -15.92 13.29 0.72
C SER A 420 -17.37 13.52 0.32
N THR A 421 -17.61 13.75 -0.97
CA THR A 421 -18.94 13.85 -1.57
C THR A 421 -19.13 12.75 -2.61
N PRO A 422 -20.37 12.38 -2.98
CA PRO A 422 -20.61 11.35 -3.99
C PRO A 422 -19.98 11.71 -5.36
N PRO A 423 -18.95 10.98 -5.84
CA PRO A 423 -18.29 11.28 -7.10
C PRO A 423 -19.12 10.73 -8.27
N TRP A 424 -20.15 11.47 -8.67
CA TRP A 424 -21.10 11.04 -9.72
C TRP A 424 -20.41 10.60 -11.02
N PHE A 425 -19.37 11.32 -11.45
CA PHE A 425 -18.59 10.92 -12.63
C PHE A 425 -18.00 9.51 -12.49
N LEU A 426 -17.37 9.20 -11.35
CA LEU A 426 -16.79 7.87 -11.09
C LEU A 426 -17.88 6.79 -11.03
N VAL A 427 -19.00 7.09 -10.38
CA VAL A 427 -20.14 6.16 -10.24
C VAL A 427 -20.73 5.82 -11.61
N ILE A 428 -20.96 6.85 -12.44
CA ILE A 428 -21.44 6.68 -13.83
C ILE A 428 -20.43 5.89 -14.64
N PHE A 429 -19.14 6.26 -14.60
CA PHE A 429 -18.09 5.58 -15.34
C PHE A 429 -18.01 4.09 -14.97
N MET A 430 -18.02 3.78 -13.67
CA MET A 430 -17.99 2.41 -13.17
C MET A 430 -19.19 1.60 -13.66
N TYR A 431 -20.41 2.16 -13.57
CA TYR A 431 -21.62 1.50 -14.08
C TYR A 431 -21.54 1.27 -15.59
N VAL A 432 -21.17 2.29 -16.36
CA VAL A 432 -21.07 2.21 -17.83
C VAL A 432 -20.07 1.14 -18.26
N VAL A 433 -18.90 1.08 -17.62
CA VAL A 433 -17.88 0.05 -17.91
C VAL A 433 -18.42 -1.35 -17.62
N LEU A 434 -19.06 -1.56 -16.45
CA LEU A 434 -19.65 -2.85 -16.10
C LEU A 434 -20.84 -3.22 -17.00
N PHE A 435 -21.64 -2.25 -17.41
CA PHE A 435 -22.78 -2.43 -18.31
C PHE A 435 -22.33 -2.82 -19.72
N ILE A 436 -21.38 -2.07 -20.30
CA ILE A 436 -20.81 -2.38 -21.61
C ILE A 436 -20.14 -3.76 -21.59
N PHE A 437 -19.40 -4.07 -20.52
CA PHE A 437 -18.81 -5.39 -20.34
C PHE A 437 -19.86 -6.51 -20.33
N THR A 438 -20.94 -6.32 -19.57
CA THR A 438 -22.05 -7.25 -19.49
C THR A 438 -22.62 -7.53 -20.89
N LEU A 439 -22.89 -6.49 -21.67
CA LEU A 439 -23.39 -6.64 -23.04
C LEU A 439 -22.34 -7.22 -24.01
N GLY A 440 -21.06 -6.94 -23.78
CA GLY A 440 -19.94 -7.42 -24.58
C GLY A 440 -19.78 -8.93 -24.54
N ILE A 441 -19.79 -9.52 -23.34
CA ILE A 441 -19.54 -10.96 -23.14
C ILE A 441 -20.76 -11.84 -23.47
N LEU A 442 -21.95 -11.24 -23.53
CA LEU A 442 -23.16 -11.96 -23.93
C LEU A 442 -23.01 -12.60 -25.32
N LYS A 443 -23.09 -13.93 -25.36
CA LYS A 443 -23.31 -14.71 -26.59
C LYS A 443 -24.79 -14.60 -26.98
N ALA A 444 -25.15 -13.47 -27.60
CA ALA A 444 -26.51 -13.04 -27.90
C ALA A 444 -26.54 -12.23 -29.21
N THR A 445 -27.68 -12.16 -29.89
CA THR A 445 -27.84 -11.29 -31.07
C THR A 445 -27.77 -9.82 -30.67
N LEU A 446 -27.46 -8.93 -31.61
CA LEU A 446 -27.40 -7.49 -31.34
C LEU A 446 -28.72 -6.98 -30.73
N TRP A 447 -29.86 -7.43 -31.27
CA TRP A 447 -31.18 -7.10 -30.75
C TRP A 447 -31.42 -7.60 -29.33
N GLU A 448 -30.99 -8.82 -28.98
CA GLU A 448 -31.08 -9.30 -27.61
C GLU A 448 -30.25 -8.45 -26.64
N LYS A 449 -29.06 -8.00 -27.06
CA LYS A 449 -28.20 -7.13 -26.25
C LYS A 449 -28.85 -5.76 -26.04
N VAL A 450 -29.38 -5.16 -27.11
CA VAL A 450 -30.09 -3.87 -27.06
C VAL A 450 -31.33 -3.97 -26.19
N ALA A 451 -32.17 -5.00 -26.36
CA ALA A 451 -33.35 -5.22 -25.54
C ALA A 451 -33.00 -5.42 -24.06
N THR A 452 -31.96 -6.22 -23.78
CA THR A 452 -31.47 -6.42 -22.40
C THR A 452 -31.03 -5.10 -21.77
N GLY A 453 -30.31 -4.27 -22.54
CA GLY A 453 -29.87 -2.96 -22.12
C GLY A 453 -31.04 -2.02 -21.81
N ILE A 454 -31.95 -1.83 -22.78
CA ILE A 454 -33.10 -0.92 -22.64
C ILE A 454 -33.98 -1.33 -21.45
N VAL A 455 -34.38 -2.61 -21.39
CA VAL A 455 -35.24 -3.11 -20.31
C VAL A 455 -34.53 -3.00 -18.95
N GLY A 456 -33.24 -3.35 -18.90
CA GLY A 456 -32.47 -3.26 -17.67
C GLY A 456 -32.31 -1.83 -17.16
N THR A 457 -32.08 -0.87 -18.06
CA THR A 457 -32.02 0.55 -17.71
C THR A 457 -33.37 1.09 -17.25
N LEU A 458 -34.47 0.75 -17.94
CA LEU A 458 -35.82 1.16 -17.53
C LEU A 458 -36.20 0.61 -16.15
N LEU A 459 -35.91 -0.67 -15.89
CA LEU A 459 -36.09 -1.29 -14.58
C LEU A 459 -35.19 -0.63 -13.53
N GLY A 460 -33.95 -0.29 -13.89
CA GLY A 460 -33.02 0.42 -13.02
C GLY A 460 -33.53 1.79 -12.59
N VAL A 461 -34.00 2.61 -13.53
CA VAL A 461 -34.62 3.91 -13.25
C VAL A 461 -35.87 3.71 -12.39
N GLY A 462 -36.71 2.73 -12.72
CA GLY A 462 -37.90 2.39 -11.92
C GLY A 462 -37.55 2.04 -10.48
N PHE A 463 -36.58 1.15 -10.25
CA PHE A 463 -36.11 0.77 -8.92
C PHE A 463 -35.41 1.90 -8.19
N PHE A 464 -34.67 2.76 -8.90
CA PHE A 464 -34.03 3.93 -8.30
C PHE A 464 -35.07 4.94 -7.79
N VAL A 465 -36.07 5.27 -8.62
CA VAL A 465 -37.17 6.17 -8.24
C VAL A 465 -38.02 5.57 -7.12
N ALA A 466 -38.32 4.27 -7.20
CA ALA A 466 -39.01 3.56 -6.13
C ALA A 466 -38.19 3.60 -4.84
N GLY A 467 -36.89 3.30 -4.92
CA GLY A 467 -35.93 3.36 -3.82
C GLY A 467 -35.83 4.73 -3.16
N ALA A 468 -35.92 5.81 -3.94
CA ALA A 468 -35.96 7.17 -3.42
C ALA A 468 -37.22 7.46 -2.59
N ARG A 469 -38.34 6.77 -2.85
CA ARG A 469 -39.60 6.90 -2.10
C ARG A 469 -39.68 5.98 -0.89
N ILE A 470 -39.26 4.72 -1.05
CA ILE A 470 -39.38 3.67 -0.03
C ILE A 470 -38.16 3.57 0.91
N GLY A 471 -37.07 4.26 0.58
CA GLY A 471 -35.81 4.22 1.31
C GLY A 471 -34.84 3.13 0.81
N GLN A 472 -33.54 3.39 1.00
CA GLN A 472 -32.44 2.50 0.58
C GLN A 472 -32.49 1.13 1.26
N VAL A 473 -32.90 1.09 2.53
CA VAL A 473 -33.04 -0.17 3.29
C VAL A 473 -34.03 -1.11 2.61
N LEU A 474 -35.21 -0.61 2.24
CA LEU A 474 -36.23 -1.44 1.60
C LEU A 474 -35.83 -1.84 0.18
N LEU A 475 -35.12 -0.97 -0.55
CA LEU A 475 -34.54 -1.31 -1.85
C LEU A 475 -33.56 -2.49 -1.75
N THR A 476 -32.67 -2.47 -0.75
CA THR A 476 -31.73 -3.57 -0.50
C THR A 476 -32.46 -4.87 -0.15
N TYR A 477 -33.53 -4.82 0.66
CA TYR A 477 -34.37 -5.99 0.92
C TYR A 477 -35.05 -6.51 -0.35
N LEU A 478 -35.60 -5.64 -1.18
CA LEU A 478 -36.27 -6.03 -2.42
C LEU A 478 -35.31 -6.78 -3.35
N ILE A 479 -34.11 -6.26 -3.53
CA ILE A 479 -33.07 -6.91 -4.35
C ILE A 479 -32.59 -8.23 -3.73
N SER A 480 -32.53 -8.28 -2.40
CA SER A 480 -32.17 -9.49 -1.66
C SER A 480 -33.21 -10.59 -1.82
N ILE A 481 -34.50 -10.26 -1.71
CA ILE A 481 -35.62 -11.18 -1.91
C ILE A 481 -35.65 -11.68 -3.35
N LEU A 482 -35.45 -10.79 -4.34
CA LEU A 482 -35.33 -11.18 -5.74
C LEU A 482 -34.16 -12.17 -5.95
N SER A 483 -33.01 -11.91 -5.32
CA SER A 483 -31.84 -12.79 -5.37
C SER A 483 -32.10 -14.15 -4.72
N LEU A 484 -32.79 -14.19 -3.58
CA LEU A 484 -33.20 -15.43 -2.91
C LEU A 484 -34.18 -16.22 -3.78
N GLY A 485 -35.21 -15.58 -4.32
CA GLY A 485 -36.24 -16.23 -5.12
C GLY A 485 -35.67 -16.90 -6.37
N PHE A 486 -34.88 -16.17 -7.15
CA PHE A 486 -34.19 -16.75 -8.31
C PHE A 486 -33.16 -17.81 -7.91
N GLY A 487 -32.53 -17.66 -6.74
CA GLY A 487 -31.52 -18.58 -6.24
C GLY A 487 -32.12 -19.93 -5.86
N VAL A 488 -33.22 -19.92 -5.11
CA VAL A 488 -34.01 -21.11 -4.76
C VAL A 488 -34.57 -21.77 -6.02
N TYR A 489 -35.10 -21.00 -6.96
CA TYR A 489 -35.53 -21.52 -8.26
C TYR A 489 -34.41 -22.29 -8.96
N LEU A 490 -33.20 -21.72 -9.04
CA LEU A 490 -32.05 -22.40 -9.65
C LEU A 490 -31.59 -23.64 -8.87
N LEU A 491 -31.73 -23.67 -7.54
CA LEU A 491 -31.42 -24.83 -6.71
C LEU A 491 -32.38 -26.01 -6.95
N LEU A 492 -33.66 -25.71 -7.19
CA LEU A 492 -34.71 -26.70 -7.40
C LEU A 492 -34.77 -27.16 -8.85
N ALA A 493 -34.62 -26.24 -9.81
CA ALA A 493 -34.82 -26.51 -11.23
C ALA A 493 -33.58 -27.03 -11.98
N ARG A 494 -32.37 -27.00 -11.38
CA ARG A 494 -31.12 -27.35 -12.06
C ARG A 494 -30.33 -28.46 -11.36
N PRO A 495 -29.71 -29.37 -12.14
CA PRO A 495 -28.81 -30.40 -11.59
C PRO A 495 -27.49 -29.78 -11.07
N LYS A 496 -27.00 -28.70 -11.68
CA LYS A 496 -25.81 -27.97 -11.23
C LYS A 496 -26.21 -26.84 -10.28
N LYS A 497 -26.29 -27.17 -8.98
CA LYS A 497 -26.73 -26.25 -7.92
C LYS A 497 -25.81 -25.04 -7.65
N LYS A 498 -24.61 -24.97 -8.25
CA LYS A 498 -23.61 -23.92 -7.96
C LYS A 498 -24.12 -22.50 -8.19
N ASN A 499 -24.89 -22.26 -9.25
CA ASN A 499 -25.40 -20.91 -9.55
C ASN A 499 -26.51 -20.47 -8.58
N GLY A 500 -27.40 -21.40 -8.21
CA GLY A 500 -28.41 -21.15 -7.19
C GLY A 500 -27.78 -20.81 -5.83
N VAL A 501 -26.75 -21.56 -5.41
CA VAL A 501 -26.00 -21.27 -4.17
C VAL A 501 -25.43 -19.85 -4.17
N LYS A 502 -24.78 -19.41 -5.25
CA LYS A 502 -24.19 -18.06 -5.30
C LYS A 502 -25.26 -16.96 -5.15
N LEU A 503 -26.40 -17.11 -5.80
CA LEU A 503 -27.48 -16.11 -5.75
C LEU A 503 -28.19 -16.09 -4.39
N VAL A 504 -28.39 -17.27 -3.78
CA VAL A 504 -28.89 -17.37 -2.40
C VAL A 504 -27.92 -16.71 -1.44
N LEU A 505 -26.61 -16.98 -1.53
CA LEU A 505 -25.60 -16.34 -0.69
C LEU A 505 -25.61 -14.81 -0.84
N PHE A 506 -25.76 -14.29 -2.06
CA PHE A 506 -25.88 -12.86 -2.28
C PHE A 506 -27.17 -12.29 -1.65
N GLY A 507 -28.31 -12.98 -1.81
CA GLY A 507 -29.57 -12.56 -1.21
C GLY A 507 -29.54 -12.58 0.32
N VAL A 508 -28.92 -13.60 0.93
CA VAL A 508 -28.67 -13.64 2.37
C VAL A 508 -27.75 -12.49 2.79
N TYR A 509 -26.68 -12.23 2.05
CA TYR A 509 -25.77 -11.11 2.33
C TYR A 509 -26.51 -9.77 2.29
N GLY A 510 -27.32 -9.52 1.27
CA GLY A 510 -28.09 -8.29 1.15
C GLY A 510 -29.13 -8.14 2.27
N ALA A 511 -29.73 -9.22 2.76
CA ALA A 511 -30.58 -9.18 3.95
C ALA A 511 -29.77 -8.88 5.22
N LEU A 512 -28.58 -9.47 5.37
CA LEU A 512 -27.67 -9.20 6.47
C LEU A 512 -27.14 -7.77 6.46
N HIS A 513 -27.02 -7.14 5.30
CA HIS A 513 -26.58 -5.75 5.15
C HIS A 513 -27.35 -4.78 6.06
N THR A 514 -28.65 -5.02 6.19
CA THR A 514 -29.57 -4.22 7.02
C THR A 514 -29.79 -4.86 8.40
N LEU A 515 -29.92 -6.19 8.47
CA LEU A 515 -30.18 -6.91 9.72
C LEU A 515 -29.02 -6.84 10.72
N ILE A 516 -27.79 -6.63 10.25
CA ILE A 516 -26.61 -6.59 11.12
C ILE A 516 -26.69 -5.49 12.18
N GLU A 517 -27.44 -4.41 11.95
CA GLU A 517 -27.66 -3.37 12.95
C GLU A 517 -28.38 -3.91 14.19
N TYR A 518 -29.32 -4.83 14.02
CA TYR A 518 -30.04 -5.47 15.13
C TYR A 518 -29.15 -6.43 15.92
N VAL A 519 -28.04 -6.89 15.34
CA VAL A 519 -27.02 -7.66 16.04
C VAL A 519 -26.01 -6.73 16.72
N ALA A 520 -25.59 -5.66 16.02
CA ALA A 520 -24.58 -4.74 16.51
C ALA A 520 -25.07 -3.85 17.67
N GLN A 521 -26.34 -3.42 17.67
CA GLN A 521 -26.86 -2.54 18.72
C GLN A 521 -26.90 -3.21 20.11
N PRO A 522 -27.39 -4.45 20.29
CA PRO A 522 -27.30 -5.16 21.56
C PRO A 522 -25.87 -5.35 22.03
N LEU A 523 -24.95 -5.71 21.12
CA LEU A 523 -23.53 -5.84 21.45
C LEU A 523 -22.92 -4.51 21.91
N MET A 524 -23.30 -3.40 21.26
CA MET A 524 -22.88 -2.06 21.67
C MET A 524 -23.44 -1.68 23.06
N ARG A 525 -24.70 -1.99 23.35
CA ARG A 525 -25.28 -1.77 24.69
C ARG A 525 -24.59 -2.61 25.75
N ALA A 526 -24.28 -3.88 25.45
CA ALA A 526 -23.53 -4.76 26.35
C ALA A 526 -22.10 -4.25 26.59
N ALA A 527 -21.41 -3.79 25.54
CA ALA A 527 -20.09 -3.17 25.67
C ALA A 527 -20.13 -1.90 26.53
N ASN A 528 -21.16 -1.07 26.37
CA ASN A 528 -21.33 0.15 27.16
C ASN A 528 -21.68 -0.09 28.64
N ALA A 529 -22.16 -1.29 28.99
CA ALA A 529 -22.40 -1.68 30.39
C ALA A 529 -21.12 -2.06 31.14
N ILE A 530 -20.00 -2.25 30.43
CA ILE A 530 -18.69 -2.50 31.05
C ILE A 530 -18.21 -1.22 31.76
N PRO A 531 -17.65 -1.33 32.98
CA PRO A 531 -17.05 -0.19 33.68
C PRO A 531 -16.02 0.55 32.83
N GLU A 532 -15.87 1.85 33.05
CA GLU A 532 -14.91 2.65 32.30
C GLU A 532 -13.48 2.10 32.40
N GLY A 533 -12.81 2.04 31.25
CA GLY A 533 -11.45 1.52 31.14
C GLY A 533 -11.15 0.92 29.78
N ALA A 534 -9.95 0.34 29.65
CA ALA A 534 -9.45 -0.24 28.40
C ALA A 534 -10.39 -1.33 27.82
N TRP A 535 -10.99 -2.15 28.68
CA TRP A 535 -11.88 -3.23 28.26
C TRP A 535 -13.20 -2.73 27.67
N LYS A 536 -13.78 -1.66 28.22
CA LYS A 536 -14.95 -0.99 27.63
C LYS A 536 -14.60 -0.49 26.23
N ASN A 537 -13.49 0.24 26.10
CA ASN A 537 -13.06 0.84 24.83
C ASN A 537 -12.68 -0.21 23.78
N ALA A 538 -12.14 -1.36 24.19
CA ALA A 538 -11.93 -2.48 23.27
C ALA A 538 -13.24 -3.14 22.85
N ALA A 539 -14.17 -3.35 23.79
CA ALA A 539 -15.45 -4.01 23.53
C ALA A 539 -16.36 -3.17 22.62
N THR A 540 -16.32 -1.84 22.72
CA THR A 540 -17.13 -0.93 21.89
C THR A 540 -16.71 -0.95 20.42
N GLN A 541 -15.48 -1.37 20.08
CA GLN A 541 -15.03 -1.49 18.69
C GLN A 541 -15.60 -2.73 17.97
N PHE A 542 -15.85 -3.81 18.70
CA PHE A 542 -16.26 -5.09 18.11
C PHE A 542 -17.57 -5.04 17.30
N PRO A 543 -18.65 -4.36 17.76
CA PRO A 543 -19.85 -4.17 16.96
C PRO A 543 -19.59 -3.45 15.62
N ASP A 544 -18.62 -2.54 15.56
CA ASP A 544 -18.27 -1.83 14.34
C ASP A 544 -17.45 -2.70 13.39
N TYR A 545 -16.55 -3.54 13.93
CA TYR A 545 -15.79 -4.51 13.14
C TYR A 545 -16.69 -5.52 12.44
N ILE A 546 -17.71 -6.02 13.13
CA ILE A 546 -18.71 -6.90 12.53
C ILE A 546 -19.41 -6.19 11.36
N GLN A 547 -19.81 -4.93 11.54
CA GLN A 547 -20.50 -4.17 10.51
C GLN A 547 -19.67 -3.98 9.24
N VAL A 548 -18.34 -3.91 9.32
CA VAL A 548 -17.46 -3.77 8.13
C VAL A 548 -17.65 -4.92 7.13
N PHE A 549 -17.94 -6.14 7.59
CA PHE A 549 -18.13 -7.26 6.69
C PHE A 549 -19.47 -7.22 5.95
N PHE A 550 -20.51 -6.71 6.60
CA PHE A 550 -21.89 -6.78 6.10
C PHE A 550 -22.39 -5.47 5.48
N LYS A 551 -21.80 -4.32 5.85
CA LYS A 551 -22.20 -2.99 5.38
C LYS A 551 -21.36 -2.47 4.21
N LEU A 552 -21.13 -3.29 3.19
CA LEU A 552 -20.40 -2.83 1.98
C LEU A 552 -21.08 -1.59 1.37
N PRO A 553 -20.33 -0.58 0.88
CA PRO A 553 -20.93 0.57 0.20
C PRO A 553 -21.86 0.10 -0.93
N HIS A 554 -23.05 0.69 -1.04
CA HIS A 554 -24.09 0.26 -1.99
C HIS A 554 -23.57 0.22 -3.44
N ALA A 555 -22.68 1.14 -3.82
CA ALA A 555 -21.99 1.15 -5.11
C ALA A 555 -21.10 -0.08 -5.36
N ILE A 556 -20.39 -0.54 -4.33
CA ILE A 556 -19.60 -1.78 -4.39
C ILE A 556 -20.53 -2.99 -4.43
N LEU A 557 -21.57 -3.01 -3.59
CA LEU A 557 -22.55 -4.09 -3.55
C LEU A 557 -23.26 -4.29 -4.90
N GLY A 558 -23.72 -3.20 -5.53
CA GLY A 558 -24.35 -3.24 -6.84
C GLY A 558 -23.39 -3.68 -7.94
N SER A 559 -22.10 -3.30 -7.86
CA SER A 559 -21.05 -3.78 -8.78
C SER A 559 -20.81 -5.27 -8.66
N VAL A 560 -20.75 -5.81 -7.43
CA VAL A 560 -20.67 -7.24 -7.15
C VAL A 560 -21.89 -7.97 -7.73
N LEU A 561 -23.09 -7.39 -7.61
CA LEU A 561 -24.30 -7.95 -8.18
C LEU A 561 -24.27 -8.03 -9.71
N ILE A 562 -23.75 -7.02 -10.41
CA ILE A 562 -23.60 -7.08 -11.89
C ILE A 562 -22.67 -8.23 -12.25
N ILE A 563 -21.51 -8.30 -11.62
CA ILE A 563 -20.50 -9.34 -11.86
C ILE A 563 -21.11 -10.72 -11.62
N LEU A 564 -21.82 -10.90 -10.51
CA LEU A 564 -22.48 -12.14 -10.17
C LEU A 564 -23.54 -12.52 -11.21
N ALA A 565 -24.42 -11.57 -11.57
CA ALA A 565 -25.47 -11.77 -12.56
C ALA A 565 -24.90 -12.17 -13.92
N VAL A 566 -23.81 -11.54 -14.37
CA VAL A 566 -23.12 -11.92 -15.61
C VAL A 566 -22.59 -13.33 -15.53
N THR A 567 -21.88 -13.71 -14.45
CA THR A 567 -21.30 -15.06 -14.35
C THR A 567 -22.34 -16.17 -14.37
N ILE A 568 -23.54 -15.93 -13.80
CA ILE A 568 -24.67 -16.86 -13.82
C ILE A 568 -25.29 -16.88 -15.22
N ALA A 569 -25.58 -15.70 -15.79
CA ALA A 569 -26.21 -15.55 -17.11
C ALA A 569 -25.41 -16.23 -18.24
N LEU A 570 -24.09 -16.31 -18.13
CA LEU A 570 -23.21 -16.98 -19.10
C LEU A 570 -23.30 -18.51 -19.08
N GLN A 571 -23.81 -19.09 -18.00
CA GLN A 571 -23.91 -20.54 -17.81
C GLN A 571 -25.34 -21.06 -17.95
N GLU A 572 -26.33 -20.17 -18.07
CA GLU A 572 -27.75 -20.51 -18.13
C GLU A 572 -28.34 -20.40 -19.55
N ARG A 573 -29.52 -20.99 -19.73
CA ARG A 573 -30.23 -21.02 -21.03
C ARG A 573 -30.65 -19.61 -21.49
N PRO A 574 -30.73 -19.34 -22.81
CA PRO A 574 -31.11 -18.04 -23.36
C PRO A 574 -32.46 -17.51 -22.83
N ALA A 575 -33.47 -18.36 -22.69
CA ALA A 575 -34.79 -17.95 -22.20
C ALA A 575 -34.74 -17.40 -20.76
N PHE A 576 -34.02 -18.08 -19.86
CA PHE A 576 -33.83 -17.62 -18.48
C PHE A 576 -33.06 -16.30 -18.45
N ARG A 577 -31.99 -16.23 -19.25
CA ARG A 577 -31.11 -15.05 -19.35
C ARG A 577 -31.86 -13.79 -19.79
N ARG A 578 -32.82 -13.90 -20.72
CA ARG A 578 -33.61 -12.76 -21.23
C ARG A 578 -34.43 -12.05 -20.15
N ILE A 579 -34.81 -12.76 -19.08
CA ILE A 579 -35.58 -12.18 -17.95
C ILE A 579 -34.64 -11.82 -16.80
N PHE A 580 -33.75 -12.74 -16.45
CA PHE A 580 -32.83 -12.59 -15.32
C PHE A 580 -31.90 -11.37 -15.50
N LEU A 581 -31.24 -11.25 -16.66
CA LEU A 581 -30.19 -10.26 -16.81
C LEU A 581 -30.68 -8.79 -16.77
N PRO A 582 -31.78 -8.41 -17.46
CA PRO A 582 -32.32 -7.05 -17.33
C PRO A 582 -32.72 -6.71 -15.89
N LEU A 583 -33.34 -7.65 -15.18
CA LEU A 583 -33.80 -7.44 -13.81
C LEU A 583 -32.63 -7.16 -12.85
N PHE A 584 -31.58 -7.97 -12.93
CA PHE A 584 -30.40 -7.80 -12.08
C PHE A 584 -29.52 -6.62 -12.49
N LEU A 585 -29.47 -6.27 -13.79
CA LEU A 585 -28.86 -5.01 -14.22
C LEU A 585 -29.60 -3.79 -13.66
N GLY A 586 -30.94 -3.85 -13.63
CA GLY A 586 -31.78 -2.81 -13.02
C GLY A 586 -31.57 -2.71 -11.50
N GLY A 587 -31.59 -3.85 -10.79
CA GLY A 587 -31.32 -3.87 -9.34
C GLY A 587 -29.93 -3.33 -9.00
N SER A 588 -28.91 -3.74 -9.75
CA SER A 588 -27.56 -3.20 -9.61
C SER A 588 -27.46 -1.71 -9.89
N PHE A 589 -28.15 -1.19 -10.90
CA PHE A 589 -28.22 0.26 -11.16
C PHE A 589 -28.79 0.99 -9.94
N ALA A 590 -29.92 0.52 -9.39
CA ALA A 590 -30.55 1.14 -8.25
C ALA A 590 -29.65 1.17 -7.00
N LEU A 591 -28.87 0.10 -6.76
CA LEU A 591 -27.85 0.07 -5.70
C LEU A 591 -26.67 1.01 -5.98
N ILE A 592 -26.19 1.05 -7.23
CA ILE A 592 -25.01 1.85 -7.59
C ILE A 592 -25.26 3.34 -7.45
N PHE A 593 -26.44 3.80 -7.84
CA PHE A 593 -26.82 5.21 -7.78
C PHE A 593 -27.53 5.60 -6.48
N GLY A 594 -27.88 4.60 -5.66
CA GLY A 594 -28.62 4.80 -4.42
C GLY A 594 -27.84 5.52 -3.32
N GLY A 595 -28.54 6.41 -2.59
CA GLY A 595 -28.01 7.07 -1.40
C GLY A 595 -26.89 8.06 -1.70
N LYS A 596 -25.75 7.92 -1.00
CA LYS A 596 -24.53 8.70 -1.21
C LYS A 596 -23.45 7.80 -1.83
N PRO A 597 -23.54 7.51 -3.14
CA PRO A 597 -22.71 6.49 -3.76
C PRO A 597 -21.24 6.89 -3.72
N MET A 598 -20.38 5.97 -3.28
CA MET A 598 -18.92 6.17 -3.16
C MET A 598 -18.51 7.37 -2.29
N ALA A 599 -19.36 7.92 -1.42
CA ALA A 599 -18.90 8.83 -0.37
C ALA A 599 -18.28 8.00 0.76
N LEU A 600 -16.95 7.80 0.70
CA LEU A 600 -16.23 6.84 1.56
C LEU A 600 -15.47 7.51 2.73
N VAL A 601 -15.28 8.82 2.72
CA VAL A 601 -14.60 9.53 3.82
C VAL A 601 -15.38 9.34 5.13
N GLY A 602 -14.66 9.02 6.21
CA GLY A 602 -15.25 8.67 7.51
C GLY A 602 -15.72 7.21 7.64
N THR A 603 -15.59 6.40 6.59
CA THR A 603 -15.88 4.95 6.62
C THR A 603 -14.58 4.14 6.64
N PRO A 604 -14.58 2.87 7.08
CA PRO A 604 -13.35 2.07 7.07
C PRO A 604 -12.85 1.78 5.65
N TYR A 605 -13.74 1.83 4.65
CA TYR A 605 -13.43 1.43 3.28
C TYR A 605 -12.44 2.36 2.58
N ILE A 606 -12.41 3.66 2.93
CA ILE A 606 -11.41 4.57 2.35
C ILE A 606 -10.01 4.27 2.89
N ILE A 607 -9.89 3.89 4.17
CA ILE A 607 -8.64 3.46 4.79
C ILE A 607 -8.19 2.12 4.21
N LEU A 608 -9.10 1.16 4.05
CA LEU A 608 -8.82 -0.12 3.39
C LEU A 608 -8.32 0.08 1.95
N ALA A 609 -8.94 0.98 1.19
CA ALA A 609 -8.52 1.30 -0.16
C ALA A 609 -7.14 1.97 -0.19
N ALA A 610 -6.89 2.93 0.72
CA ALA A 610 -5.60 3.60 0.83
C ALA A 610 -4.47 2.61 1.19
N PHE A 611 -4.71 1.71 2.14
CA PHE A 611 -3.79 0.62 2.48
C PHE A 611 -3.54 -0.29 1.28
N ALA A 612 -4.60 -0.74 0.60
CA ALA A 612 -4.46 -1.62 -0.55
C ALA A 612 -3.66 -0.96 -1.70
N VAL A 613 -3.93 0.31 -2.02
CA VAL A 613 -3.20 1.07 -3.03
C VAL A 613 -1.72 1.20 -2.69
N ARG A 614 -1.38 1.45 -1.42
CA ARG A 614 0.00 1.68 -0.99
C ARG A 614 0.87 0.43 -1.00
N SER A 615 0.30 -0.76 -0.78
CA SER A 615 1.06 -2.02 -0.83
C SER A 615 0.95 -2.76 -2.16
N LEU A 616 0.01 -2.37 -3.04
CA LEU A 616 -0.18 -2.97 -4.36
C LEU A 616 1.11 -3.08 -5.21
N PRO A 617 1.96 -2.04 -5.34
CA PRO A 617 3.15 -2.11 -6.18
C PRO A 617 4.11 -3.24 -5.77
N ALA A 618 4.31 -3.42 -4.46
CA ALA A 618 5.18 -4.46 -3.95
C ALA A 618 4.63 -5.85 -4.26
N SER A 619 3.32 -6.06 -4.08
CA SER A 619 2.66 -7.32 -4.44
C SER A 619 2.73 -7.61 -5.94
N VAL A 620 2.53 -6.59 -6.80
CA VAL A 620 2.66 -6.75 -8.26
C VAL A 620 4.09 -7.10 -8.63
N ARG A 621 5.10 -6.40 -8.11
CA ARG A 621 6.51 -6.63 -8.43
C ARG A 621 6.98 -8.02 -7.98
N SER A 622 6.63 -8.44 -6.77
CA SER A 622 6.93 -9.78 -6.26
C SER A 622 6.25 -10.85 -7.11
N GLY A 623 4.97 -10.67 -7.44
CA GLY A 623 4.21 -11.59 -8.30
C GLY A 623 4.80 -11.67 -9.71
N VAL A 624 5.17 -10.55 -10.32
CA VAL A 624 5.77 -10.50 -11.66
C VAL A 624 7.12 -11.23 -11.65
N ALA A 625 7.98 -10.94 -10.67
CA ALA A 625 9.30 -11.57 -10.56
C ALA A 625 9.19 -13.10 -10.38
N SER A 626 8.26 -13.56 -9.55
CA SER A 626 8.02 -15.00 -9.34
C SER A 626 7.45 -15.68 -10.59
N LEU A 627 6.47 -15.07 -11.25
CA LEU A 627 5.86 -15.63 -12.47
C LEU A 627 6.83 -15.67 -13.66
N GLN A 628 7.72 -14.68 -13.79
CA GLN A 628 8.74 -14.64 -14.85
C GLN A 628 9.78 -15.76 -14.72
N GLN A 629 9.99 -16.28 -13.50
CA GLN A 629 10.90 -17.41 -13.26
C GLN A 629 10.27 -18.77 -13.62
N ILE A 630 8.94 -18.85 -13.74
CA ILE A 630 8.23 -20.08 -14.06
C ILE A 630 8.06 -20.18 -15.57
N ASP A 631 8.75 -21.14 -16.19
CA ASP A 631 8.66 -21.41 -17.61
C ASP A 631 7.21 -21.74 -18.03
N PRO A 632 6.66 -21.11 -19.08
CA PRO A 632 5.32 -21.40 -19.58
C PRO A 632 5.06 -22.87 -19.91
N SER A 633 6.09 -23.62 -20.30
CA SER A 633 5.99 -25.06 -20.64
C SER A 633 5.46 -25.92 -19.50
N ILE A 634 5.64 -25.51 -18.24
CA ILE A 634 5.09 -26.22 -17.07
C ILE A 634 3.56 -26.12 -17.05
N GLU A 635 3.01 -24.97 -17.40
CA GLU A 635 1.56 -24.76 -17.50
C GLU A 635 1.00 -25.44 -18.76
N GLU A 636 1.72 -25.38 -19.88
CA GLU A 636 1.36 -26.05 -21.13
C GLU A 636 1.35 -27.57 -21.00
N ALA A 637 2.31 -28.17 -20.29
CA ALA A 637 2.34 -29.60 -20.00
C ALA A 637 1.08 -30.04 -19.25
N SER A 638 0.63 -29.25 -18.26
CA SER A 638 -0.62 -29.52 -17.56
C SER A 638 -1.82 -29.47 -18.51
N ALA A 639 -1.86 -28.51 -19.44
CA ALA A 639 -2.93 -28.40 -20.42
C ALA A 639 -2.92 -29.54 -21.45
N ILE A 640 -1.74 -29.98 -21.90
CA ILE A 640 -1.55 -31.14 -22.80
C ILE A 640 -2.08 -32.42 -22.14
N MET A 641 -1.90 -32.56 -20.83
CA MET A 641 -2.45 -33.67 -20.03
C MET A 641 -3.96 -33.57 -19.79
N GLY A 642 -4.66 -32.62 -20.42
CA GLY A 642 -6.11 -32.46 -20.36
C GLY A 642 -6.64 -31.66 -19.16
N ALA A 643 -5.76 -31.00 -18.40
CA ALA A 643 -6.20 -30.11 -17.31
C ALA A 643 -6.78 -28.79 -17.87
N ASP A 644 -7.82 -28.29 -17.20
CA ASP A 644 -8.34 -26.95 -17.49
C ASP A 644 -7.52 -25.85 -16.81
N ALA A 645 -7.67 -24.61 -17.27
CA ALA A 645 -6.90 -23.47 -16.76
C ALA A 645 -7.07 -23.25 -15.25
N GLN A 646 -8.24 -23.60 -14.69
CA GLN A 646 -8.51 -23.48 -13.26
C GLN A 646 -7.75 -24.53 -12.44
N TYR A 647 -7.66 -25.76 -12.96
CA TYR A 647 -6.87 -26.83 -12.38
C TYR A 647 -5.38 -26.49 -12.46
N THR A 648 -4.87 -26.13 -13.63
CA THR A 648 -3.46 -25.74 -13.82
C THR A 648 -3.08 -24.60 -12.88
N PHE A 649 -3.89 -23.54 -12.80
CA PHE A 649 -3.62 -22.45 -11.86
C PHE A 649 -3.57 -22.95 -10.41
N ARG A 650 -4.56 -23.72 -9.95
CA ARG A 650 -4.65 -24.14 -8.53
C ARG A 650 -3.59 -25.15 -8.11
N LYS A 651 -3.20 -26.05 -9.01
CA LYS A 651 -2.32 -27.19 -8.70
C LYS A 651 -0.88 -27.01 -9.17
N VAL A 652 -0.63 -26.12 -10.13
CA VAL A 652 0.69 -25.88 -10.70
C VAL A 652 1.16 -24.45 -10.37
N THR A 653 0.49 -23.43 -10.90
CA THR A 653 0.95 -22.04 -10.78
C THR A 653 0.88 -21.50 -9.34
N LEU A 654 -0.27 -21.66 -8.66
CA LEU A 654 -0.51 -21.12 -7.32
C LEU A 654 0.48 -21.67 -6.27
N PRO A 655 0.79 -22.98 -6.23
CA PRO A 655 1.83 -23.50 -5.36
C PRO A 655 3.22 -22.90 -5.61
N LEU A 656 3.59 -22.67 -6.88
CA LEU A 656 4.90 -22.12 -7.26
C LEU A 656 5.05 -20.64 -6.90
N ILE A 657 3.96 -19.86 -6.97
CA ILE A 657 3.95 -18.44 -6.59
C ILE A 657 3.58 -18.20 -5.11
N MET A 658 3.24 -19.24 -4.35
CA MET A 658 2.89 -19.15 -2.93
C MET A 658 3.96 -18.43 -2.07
N PRO A 659 5.28 -18.64 -2.27
CA PRO A 659 6.29 -17.88 -1.52
C PRO A 659 6.16 -16.38 -1.72
N ALA A 660 5.92 -15.93 -2.96
CA ALA A 660 5.73 -14.51 -3.29
C ALA A 660 4.44 -13.95 -2.68
N ILE A 661 3.36 -14.73 -2.64
CA ILE A 661 2.12 -14.35 -1.96
C ILE A 661 2.37 -14.13 -0.46
N LEU A 662 3.06 -15.06 0.20
CA LEU A 662 3.35 -14.97 1.64
C LEU A 662 4.27 -13.79 1.97
N ALA A 663 5.32 -13.57 1.17
CA ALA A 663 6.19 -12.41 1.31
C ALA A 663 5.41 -11.10 1.11
N GLY A 664 4.54 -11.05 0.10
CA GLY A 664 3.66 -9.91 -0.16
C GLY A 664 2.68 -9.62 0.98
N LEU A 665 2.16 -10.66 1.66
CA LEU A 665 1.28 -10.51 2.83
C LEU A 665 2.04 -9.91 4.01
N ILE A 666 3.23 -10.44 4.33
CA ILE A 666 4.07 -9.92 5.42
C ILE A 666 4.40 -8.45 5.16
N PHE A 667 4.91 -8.15 3.97
CA PHE A 667 5.28 -6.79 3.59
C PHE A 667 4.09 -5.82 3.65
N SER A 668 2.93 -6.22 3.10
CA SER A 668 1.73 -5.37 3.10
C SER A 668 1.25 -5.10 4.51
N PHE A 669 1.17 -6.13 5.37
CA PHE A 669 0.73 -5.98 6.75
C PHE A 669 1.66 -5.06 7.54
N THR A 670 2.97 -5.30 7.47
CA THR A 670 3.98 -4.44 8.12
C THR A 670 3.85 -3.00 7.64
N ARG A 671 3.69 -2.78 6.33
CA ARG A 671 3.54 -1.44 5.76
C ARG A 671 2.24 -0.74 6.16
N HIS A 672 1.15 -1.47 6.34
CA HIS A 672 -0.13 -0.89 6.79
C HIS A 672 -0.04 -0.46 8.26
N MET A 673 0.56 -1.29 9.11
CA MET A 673 0.75 -0.98 10.54
C MET A 673 1.62 0.25 10.81
N THR A 674 2.53 0.59 9.89
CA THR A 674 3.45 1.73 10.03
C THR A 674 3.08 2.93 9.15
N SER A 675 2.01 2.86 8.36
CA SER A 675 1.67 3.94 7.41
C SER A 675 1.03 5.15 8.10
N LEU A 676 1.57 6.35 7.85
CA LEU A 676 0.98 7.63 8.28
C LEU A 676 0.54 8.51 7.09
N SER A 677 1.39 8.73 6.08
CA SER A 677 1.30 9.89 5.17
C SER A 677 -0.04 10.09 4.46
N ALA A 678 -0.65 9.02 3.92
CA ALA A 678 -1.97 9.12 3.27
C ALA A 678 -3.12 8.99 4.28
N ILE A 679 -2.86 8.27 5.37
CA ILE A 679 -3.87 7.81 6.32
C ILE A 679 -4.27 8.93 7.27
N ILE A 680 -3.34 9.82 7.63
CA ILE A 680 -3.61 10.96 8.52
C ILE A 680 -4.77 11.83 8.03
N PHE A 681 -4.95 11.96 6.71
CA PHE A 681 -6.06 12.72 6.10
C PHE A 681 -7.41 11.98 6.14
N LEU A 682 -7.41 10.67 6.42
CA LEU A 682 -8.56 9.78 6.35
C LEU A 682 -9.06 9.31 7.72
N VAL A 683 -8.30 9.59 8.78
CA VAL A 683 -8.70 9.27 10.16
C VAL A 683 -9.98 10.02 10.52
N SER A 684 -10.83 9.36 11.30
CA SER A 684 -12.08 9.95 11.80
C SER A 684 -12.24 9.63 13.28
N ALA A 685 -13.22 10.27 13.94
CA ALA A 685 -13.54 9.96 15.33
C ALA A 685 -13.94 8.49 15.54
N LYS A 686 -14.50 7.85 14.51
CA LYS A 686 -14.93 6.44 14.56
C LYS A 686 -13.81 5.45 14.25
N TRP A 687 -12.92 5.81 13.32
CA TRP A 687 -11.82 4.94 12.87
C TRP A 687 -10.50 5.65 13.14
N ARG A 688 -9.86 5.28 14.25
CA ARG A 688 -8.64 5.89 14.76
C ARG A 688 -7.45 5.05 14.32
N ILE A 689 -6.36 5.67 13.89
CA ILE A 689 -5.16 4.93 13.46
C ILE A 689 -4.01 5.25 14.41
N VAL A 690 -3.31 4.22 14.84
CA VAL A 690 -2.29 4.31 15.89
C VAL A 690 -1.15 5.25 15.52
N THR A 691 -0.77 5.31 14.24
CA THR A 691 0.26 6.23 13.75
C THR A 691 -0.18 7.69 13.85
N ALA A 692 -1.47 7.98 13.64
CA ALA A 692 -2.04 9.31 13.87
C ALA A 692 -2.17 9.64 15.37
N SER A 693 -2.49 8.64 16.20
CA SER A 693 -2.48 8.81 17.66
C SER A 693 -1.09 9.21 18.17
N ILE A 694 -0.02 8.61 17.63
CA ILE A 694 1.35 8.96 18.04
C ILE A 694 1.69 10.43 17.72
N LEU A 695 1.29 10.91 16.54
CA LEU A 695 1.44 12.32 16.20
C LEU A 695 0.60 13.22 17.12
N SER A 696 -0.64 12.84 17.41
CA SER A 696 -1.51 13.60 18.31
C SER A 696 -0.95 13.72 19.73
N GLU A 697 -0.38 12.66 20.28
CA GLU A 697 0.24 12.70 21.62
C GLU A 697 1.52 13.56 21.62
N TRP A 698 2.29 13.50 20.54
CA TRP A 698 3.46 14.36 20.36
C TRP A 698 3.08 15.84 20.33
N GLU A 699 2.05 16.21 19.56
CA GLU A 699 1.53 17.59 19.48
C GLU A 699 1.01 18.09 20.84
N GLN A 700 0.55 17.19 21.71
CA GLN A 700 0.11 17.50 23.08
C GLN A 700 1.27 17.55 24.10
N GLY A 701 2.52 17.35 23.66
CA GLY A 701 3.71 17.33 24.53
C GLY A 701 3.95 16.00 25.26
N GLY A 702 3.19 14.95 24.94
CA GLY A 702 3.26 13.63 25.55
C GLY A 702 4.34 12.73 24.96
N ILE A 703 5.62 13.08 25.10
CA ILE A 703 6.74 12.33 24.50
C ILE A 703 6.77 10.86 24.98
N SER A 704 6.67 10.63 26.30
CA SER A 704 6.67 9.27 26.87
C SER A 704 5.44 8.46 26.46
N MET A 705 4.31 9.13 26.26
CA MET A 705 3.07 8.50 25.76
C MET A 705 3.21 8.09 24.28
N ALA A 706 3.74 8.98 23.43
CA ALA A 706 4.09 8.67 22.05
C ALA A 706 5.11 7.51 21.96
N ALA A 707 6.05 7.44 22.91
CA ALA A 707 7.01 6.34 23.02
C ALA A 707 6.34 5.01 23.40
N ALA A 708 5.33 5.02 24.28
CA ALA A 708 4.54 3.83 24.62
C ALA A 708 3.77 3.29 23.41
N TYR A 709 3.06 4.16 22.67
CA TYR A 709 2.39 3.76 21.42
C TYR A 709 3.39 3.25 20.36
N SER A 710 4.56 3.86 20.24
CA SER A 710 5.60 3.39 19.31
C SER A 710 6.12 2.01 19.71
N THR A 711 6.37 1.81 21.01
CA THR A 711 6.85 0.54 21.57
C THR A 711 5.86 -0.59 21.33
N ILE A 712 4.58 -0.37 21.61
CA ILE A 712 3.56 -1.40 21.45
C ILE A 712 3.40 -1.81 19.97
N ILE A 713 3.39 -0.85 19.02
CA ILE A 713 3.31 -1.19 17.59
C ILE A 713 4.53 -2.01 17.16
N ILE A 714 5.74 -1.61 17.56
CA ILE A 714 6.96 -2.36 17.20
C ILE A 714 6.85 -3.80 17.68
N VAL A 715 6.43 -4.01 18.93
CA VAL A 715 6.22 -5.36 19.49
C VAL A 715 5.17 -6.14 18.70
N PHE A 716 4.00 -5.54 18.42
CA PHE A 716 2.93 -6.19 17.65
C PHE A 716 3.37 -6.59 16.25
N VAL A 717 4.07 -5.71 15.54
CA VAL A 717 4.54 -5.98 14.18
C VAL A 717 5.61 -7.07 14.20
N LEU A 718 6.56 -7.05 15.13
CA LEU A 718 7.56 -8.11 15.27
C LEU A 718 6.93 -9.48 15.58
N ILE A 719 5.94 -9.52 16.46
CA ILE A 719 5.17 -10.74 16.77
C ILE A 719 4.44 -11.22 15.51
N ALA A 720 3.74 -10.34 14.80
CA ALA A 720 3.00 -10.70 13.60
C ALA A 720 3.91 -11.25 12.49
N ILE A 721 5.08 -10.64 12.27
CA ILE A 721 6.07 -11.16 11.33
C ILE A 721 6.59 -12.52 11.80
N GLY A 722 6.89 -12.67 13.09
CA GLY A 722 7.31 -13.95 13.67
C GLY A 722 6.29 -15.07 13.46
N ILE A 723 5.00 -14.79 13.67
CA ILE A 723 3.91 -15.73 13.42
C ILE A 723 3.83 -16.08 11.94
N LEU A 724 3.85 -15.08 11.05
CA LEU A 724 3.78 -15.30 9.60
C LEU A 724 4.97 -16.12 9.10
N TYR A 725 6.17 -15.92 9.65
CA TYR A 725 7.35 -16.71 9.36
C TYR A 725 7.22 -18.17 9.81
N LEU A 726 6.68 -18.41 11.01
CA LEU A 726 6.43 -19.77 11.50
C LEU A 726 5.39 -20.51 10.63
N VAL A 727 4.34 -19.80 10.20
CA VAL A 727 3.31 -20.34 9.30
C VAL A 727 3.90 -20.65 7.92
N SER A 728 4.67 -19.73 7.34
CA SER A 728 5.30 -19.93 6.04
C SER A 728 6.30 -21.08 6.06
N GLY A 729 7.19 -21.13 7.07
CA GLY A 729 8.16 -22.21 7.25
C GLY A 729 7.51 -23.60 7.34
N LYS A 730 6.36 -23.72 8.03
CA LYS A 730 5.59 -24.99 8.09
C LYS A 730 4.94 -25.36 6.75
N MET A 731 4.39 -24.38 6.03
CA MET A 731 3.77 -24.61 4.72
C MET A 731 4.79 -25.02 3.64
N LEU A 732 5.99 -24.47 3.69
CA LEU A 732 7.06 -24.71 2.72
C LEU A 732 7.95 -25.92 3.03
N LYS A 733 8.25 -26.22 4.31
CA LYS A 733 8.96 -27.46 4.69
C LYS A 733 8.19 -28.72 4.27
N ARG A 734 6.86 -28.67 4.22
CA ARG A 734 6.03 -29.76 3.68
C ARG A 734 6.14 -29.97 2.17
N ARG A 735 6.79 -29.05 1.43
CA ARG A 735 6.79 -29.01 -0.04
C ARG A 735 8.18 -29.03 -0.69
N GLY A 736 9.25 -29.16 0.10
CA GLY A 736 10.62 -29.30 -0.41
C GLY A 736 11.20 -27.98 -0.97
N GLY A 737 12.03 -27.31 -0.17
CA GLY A 737 13.17 -26.53 -0.69
C GLY A 737 12.93 -25.08 -1.17
N ILE A 738 12.29 -24.21 -0.39
CA ILE A 738 12.41 -22.76 -0.60
C ILE A 738 12.63 -22.08 0.75
N ASP A 739 13.87 -21.61 0.98
CA ASP A 739 14.20 -20.73 2.11
C ASP A 739 13.67 -19.33 1.82
N ILE A 740 12.60 -18.94 2.51
CA ILE A 740 12.19 -17.54 2.59
C ILE A 740 13.15 -16.86 3.56
N THR A 741 14.26 -16.35 3.05
CA THR A 741 15.08 -15.41 3.81
C THR A 741 14.36 -14.06 3.89
N TRP A 742 14.68 -13.27 4.91
CA TRP A 742 14.03 -12.02 5.33
C TRP A 742 14.09 -10.85 4.32
N GLY A 743 14.15 -11.12 3.02
CA GLY A 743 14.35 -10.10 2.01
C GLY A 743 14.07 -10.52 0.56
N ALA A 744 13.25 -11.55 0.33
CA ALA A 744 12.84 -11.96 -1.02
C ALA A 744 11.68 -11.11 -1.55
#